data_AF-A0A4U1CDX6-F1
#
_entry.id   AF-A0A4U1CDX6-F1
#
_cell.length_a   1.000
_cell.length_b   1.000
_cell.length_c   1.000
_cell.angle_alpha   90.00
_cell.angle_beta   90.00
_cell.angle_gamma   90.00
#
_symmetry.space_group_name_H-M   'P 1'
#
loop_
_entity.id
_entity.type
_entity.pdbx_description
1 polymer ?
#
loop_
_entity_poly.entity_id
_entity_poly.type
_entity_poly.pdbx_seq_one_letter_code
_entity_poly.pdbx_strand_id
1 'polypeptide(L)'
;MAQSVSLKNVAQPGPEGSKFANYFSTLVNESTGNAQIEIPIYNLVVDGVTVPITLSYHTSGVKVTDLSGSVGLGWSLNAGGGIYRSINGLPDEKKDGSPSTFLNDNGFSPGSYLSLLNNVNSYYAQTILKSFANNNYDINQDDYSYNFLNRSGQLFFNVSQQLKEAVNSNTLFSYDSKYLLTINAVDSQGNQYTFSDKEKTSTYHITTPTSPQPDVTVHGTTSWKLSDITTIHNKQINFSYTDYTTQIVYPSGNSLSEIKGVSGSYTETCYSDRFTSSSTSTNVSSFNKLIDNIVTDEVSIQFYYIEVSSASNWKKKLDKIEIVSLNSGEKIRTIQFEHSLFAGDARLKLDAVKIKDRALVEIEKYEFTYNALPLPPVSTLDKDIFGYYNGNKGNTTLLKAFNLAGIGSSLFNSDRTVDAYGILAGSLETVKYPTGGTTKFYCGPNVVDGVRYAPGLRINKIETIDSDSKIVNTKVFSYQELTGRSTTFPDYAVRQQMVDPLFFNSNGAWSCSSENTYVLSNLPQNFYYGLITTKEMGGDGRDLVTKQYFIDPSADGATSGNILTGGYYRQRLYKKELYKENDLAQNIVKRNTFTFNVERNSNNDHLIWKLIPSYLTNTYLDNTLYTCLDYSAGVDSLYSLRSNWVTISQEEEKFFENGVETLSSNKAYEYLNKSHYLPTKETSYQSTGIQQVKKYSYPLDFNLAGNSLTDDITNGIRNLQQKHVIEPVIEQYSQLSDGNGNMVTTSALLTSFKPSTSLPNKLYYLNIDHPSTDFAPLSITTNSVQMDSRYVNRISFNNYDTNGNLLEQQLVGGIKVSYLYSYNKQFLIAEIKNSDFATVENVLGGATSVEIFSNSNPTDAQITVLVNQLRASPLLKDSYISSYTYEPLVGMTSKTDIKGMKTYFEYDDFQRLKNIKNQNGDILKSYCYNYAGQVTDCNGYTGVEVQPELLEIVVGYSPVRSEICLLGQEGQPPIAVLLLYGTAQLGTAVMIGQPVPTYFLDPAGTTYAPDGYYQGDLPDPVHGYRLYYLRDGVVLFSVWCDELDPAH
;
A
#
# COMPACT_ATOMS: atom_id res chain seq x y z
N MET A 1 3.73 -13.69 -34.21
CA MET A 1 4.70 -14.15 -33.19
C MET A 1 3.94 -14.75 -32.02
N ALA A 2 4.08 -16.06 -31.79
CA ALA A 2 3.33 -16.79 -30.78
C ALA A 2 4.02 -16.68 -29.42
N GLN A 3 3.40 -15.97 -28.48
CA GLN A 3 3.75 -16.07 -27.07
C GLN A 3 3.17 -17.40 -26.57
N SER A 4 3.99 -18.44 -26.50
CA SER A 4 3.66 -19.57 -25.65
C SER A 4 3.48 -19.01 -24.24
N VAL A 5 2.30 -19.16 -23.65
CA VAL A 5 2.17 -19.07 -22.20
C VAL A 5 2.93 -20.28 -21.65
N SER A 6 4.26 -20.17 -21.57
CA SER A 6 4.98 -20.95 -20.60
C SER A 6 4.42 -20.47 -19.27
N LEU A 7 4.10 -21.39 -18.35
CA LEU A 7 4.21 -21.06 -16.94
C LEU A 7 5.56 -20.37 -16.85
N LYS A 8 5.53 -19.08 -16.54
CA LYS A 8 6.71 -18.25 -16.40
C LYS A 8 7.61 -19.09 -15.48
N ASN A 9 8.78 -19.53 -15.95
CA ASN A 9 9.79 -20.16 -15.10
C ASN A 9 10.29 -19.06 -14.18
N VAL A 10 9.42 -18.65 -13.27
CA VAL A 10 9.72 -17.78 -12.17
C VAL A 10 10.39 -18.75 -11.22
N ALA A 11 11.72 -18.76 -11.24
CA ALA A 11 12.38 -18.82 -9.95
C ALA A 11 11.73 -17.67 -9.17
N GLN A 12 10.77 -18.00 -8.28
CA GLN A 12 10.30 -17.01 -7.34
C GLN A 12 11.57 -16.53 -6.65
N PRO A 13 11.91 -15.23 -6.74
CA PRO A 13 12.80 -14.69 -5.76
C PRO A 13 12.18 -15.12 -4.43
N GLY A 14 12.93 -15.83 -3.59
CA GLY A 14 12.47 -16.05 -2.23
C GLY A 14 12.04 -14.71 -1.65
N PRO A 15 11.05 -14.66 -0.75
CA PRO A 15 10.51 -13.40 -0.19
C PRO A 15 11.59 -12.44 0.35
N GLU A 16 12.81 -12.93 0.59
CA GLU A 16 14.00 -12.21 1.03
C GLU A 16 14.78 -11.47 -0.08
N GLY A 17 14.73 -11.92 -1.35
CA GLY A 17 15.54 -11.34 -2.44
C GLY A 17 15.10 -9.94 -2.88
N SER A 18 13.83 -9.61 -2.67
CA SER A 18 13.24 -8.27 -2.90
C SER A 18 13.64 -7.26 -1.82
N LYS A 19 13.96 -7.72 -0.60
CA LYS A 19 14.35 -6.84 0.52
C LYS A 19 15.66 -6.10 0.25
N PHE A 20 16.53 -6.66 -0.60
CA PHE A 20 17.87 -6.14 -0.89
C PHE A 20 17.87 -4.76 -1.58
N ALA A 21 16.88 -4.48 -2.43
CA ALA A 21 16.74 -3.17 -3.09
C ALA A 21 16.08 -2.11 -2.18
N ASN A 22 15.34 -2.55 -1.14
CA ASN A 22 14.59 -1.67 -0.25
C ASN A 22 15.43 -1.09 0.90
N TYR A 23 16.59 -1.68 1.22
CA TYR A 23 17.46 -1.14 2.28
C TYR A 23 18.08 0.22 1.93
N PHE A 24 18.09 0.60 0.64
CA PHE A 24 18.70 1.86 0.16
C PHE A 24 17.69 2.98 -0.12
N SER A 25 16.39 2.77 0.14
CA SER A 25 15.36 3.78 -0.13
C SER A 25 14.32 3.83 0.99
N THR A 26 14.63 4.53 2.08
CA THR A 26 13.55 4.96 2.99
C THR A 26 12.64 5.91 2.22
N LEU A 27 11.40 5.47 1.98
CA LEU A 27 10.39 6.29 1.32
C LEU A 27 9.92 7.35 2.31
N VAL A 28 9.91 8.61 1.89
CA VAL A 28 9.24 9.68 2.64
C VAL A 28 7.93 9.92 1.93
N ASN A 29 6.83 9.75 2.65
CA ASN A 29 5.53 10.11 2.13
C ASN A 29 5.58 11.59 1.76
N GLU A 30 5.48 11.87 0.46
CA GLU A 30 5.83 13.18 -0.07
C GLU A 30 4.89 14.25 0.47
N SER A 31 3.65 13.89 0.73
CA SER A 31 2.59 14.83 1.08
C SER A 31 2.59 15.21 2.56
N THR A 32 3.05 14.30 3.42
CA THR A 32 3.12 14.50 4.87
C THR A 32 4.53 14.71 5.38
N GLY A 33 5.58 14.40 4.61
CA GLY A 33 6.99 14.51 5.03
C GLY A 33 7.41 13.54 6.14
N ASN A 34 6.62 12.49 6.39
CA ASN A 34 6.96 11.39 7.30
C ASN A 34 7.72 10.30 6.53
N ALA A 35 8.79 9.77 7.12
CA ALA A 35 9.47 8.59 6.58
C ALA A 35 8.67 7.32 6.93
N GLN A 36 8.53 6.45 5.94
CA GLN A 36 8.03 5.09 6.07
C GLN A 36 9.23 4.18 6.38
N ILE A 37 9.49 3.98 7.66
CA ILE A 37 10.51 3.05 8.13
C ILE A 37 9.82 1.71 8.38
N GLU A 38 10.16 0.71 7.58
CA GLU A 38 9.62 -0.64 7.69
C GLU A 38 10.76 -1.67 7.82
N ILE A 39 10.68 -2.52 8.84
CA ILE A 39 11.62 -3.61 9.10
C ILE A 39 10.91 -4.93 8.78
N PRO A 40 11.23 -5.57 7.65
CA PRO A 40 10.54 -6.78 7.22
C PRO A 40 11.03 -8.01 8.00
N ILE A 41 10.14 -8.66 8.75
CA ILE A 41 10.49 -9.82 9.59
C ILE A 41 10.27 -11.14 8.82
N TYR A 42 9.05 -11.38 8.34
CA TYR A 42 8.65 -12.64 7.70
C TYR A 42 7.41 -12.43 6.81
N ASN A 43 7.26 -13.19 5.72
CA ASN A 43 6.06 -13.18 4.88
C ASN A 43 5.48 -14.58 4.85
N LEU A 44 4.26 -14.75 5.39
CA LEU A 44 3.49 -15.98 5.26
C LEU A 44 2.68 -15.92 3.96
N VAL A 45 2.81 -16.91 3.09
CA VAL A 45 2.06 -16.97 1.83
C VAL A 45 1.23 -18.24 1.80
N VAL A 46 -0.08 -18.10 1.60
CA VAL A 46 -1.03 -19.23 1.48
C VAL A 46 -1.98 -18.93 0.33
N ASP A 47 -1.99 -19.80 -0.68
CA ASP A 47 -2.94 -19.72 -1.81
C ASP A 47 -2.98 -18.31 -2.47
N GLY A 48 -1.80 -17.73 -2.68
CA GLY A 48 -1.64 -16.37 -3.25
C GLY A 48 -1.86 -15.22 -2.26
N VAL A 49 -2.47 -15.45 -1.10
CA VAL A 49 -2.61 -14.45 -0.04
C VAL A 49 -1.31 -14.30 0.73
N THR A 50 -0.81 -13.07 0.85
CA THR A 50 0.40 -12.76 1.63
C THR A 50 0.03 -12.07 2.93
N VAL A 51 0.45 -12.64 4.06
CA VAL A 51 0.41 -12.05 5.38
C VAL A 51 1.82 -11.55 5.75
N PRO A 52 2.10 -10.25 5.57
CA PRO A 52 3.39 -9.69 5.96
C PRO A 52 3.46 -9.53 7.48
N ILE A 53 4.62 -9.88 8.03
CA ILE A 53 5.02 -9.61 9.41
C ILE A 53 6.15 -8.59 9.35
N THR A 54 5.86 -7.36 9.74
CA THR A 54 6.80 -6.24 9.65
C THR A 54 6.70 -5.35 10.87
N LEU A 55 7.76 -4.58 11.16
CA LEU A 55 7.69 -3.47 12.10
C LEU A 55 7.66 -2.17 11.33
N SER A 56 6.81 -1.24 11.73
CA SER A 56 6.82 0.12 11.19
C SER A 56 7.07 1.14 12.30
N TYR A 57 7.83 2.19 11.98
CA TYR A 57 8.07 3.32 12.90
C TYR A 57 7.46 4.60 12.36
N HIS A 58 6.77 5.36 13.22
CA HIS A 58 6.14 6.62 12.85
C HIS A 58 7.04 7.82 13.17
N THR A 59 7.50 8.54 12.14
CA THR A 59 8.50 9.61 12.31
C THR A 59 7.93 10.99 12.68
N SER A 60 6.65 11.13 13.02
CA SER A 60 6.08 12.46 13.35
C SER A 60 6.50 12.98 14.74
N GLY A 61 7.38 12.27 15.45
CA GLY A 61 7.73 12.56 16.84
C GLY A 61 6.74 11.95 17.84
N VAL A 62 7.09 12.08 19.12
CA VAL A 62 6.37 11.50 20.25
C VAL A 62 5.62 12.60 20.98
N LYS A 63 4.29 12.48 21.10
CA LYS A 63 3.49 13.37 21.95
C LYS A 63 3.68 13.00 23.42
N VAL A 64 3.47 13.99 24.30
CA VAL A 64 3.58 13.79 25.75
C VAL A 64 2.69 12.63 26.23
N THR A 65 1.50 12.47 25.65
CA THR A 65 0.51 11.45 26.02
C THR A 65 0.65 10.12 25.27
N ASP A 66 1.64 9.96 24.38
CA ASP A 66 1.81 8.72 23.62
C ASP A 66 2.29 7.58 24.53
N LEU A 67 1.62 6.44 24.40
CA LEU A 67 1.95 5.21 25.11
C LEU A 67 2.92 4.36 24.29
N SER A 68 3.80 3.61 24.96
CA SER A 68 4.52 2.53 24.29
C SER A 68 3.56 1.40 23.93
N GLY A 69 3.80 0.73 22.81
CA GLY A 69 3.23 -0.59 22.55
C GLY A 69 4.15 -1.71 23.03
N SER A 70 3.79 -2.96 22.72
CA SER A 70 4.60 -4.14 23.07
C SER A 70 5.95 -4.19 22.37
N VAL A 71 6.08 -3.54 21.21
CA VAL A 71 7.36 -3.40 20.49
C VAL A 71 8.19 -2.23 21.02
N GLY A 72 7.55 -1.20 21.58
CA GLY A 72 8.21 0.03 22.02
C GLY A 72 7.51 1.29 21.53
N LEU A 73 7.93 2.44 22.04
CA LEU A 73 7.34 3.74 21.69
C LEU A 73 7.60 4.09 20.21
N GLY A 74 6.53 4.47 19.50
CA GLY A 74 6.57 4.84 18.08
C GLY A 74 6.65 3.67 17.10
N TRP A 75 6.82 2.43 17.58
CA TRP A 75 6.84 1.21 16.77
C TRP A 75 5.49 0.49 16.77
N SER A 76 5.12 -0.04 15.62
CA SER A 76 3.95 -0.88 15.41
C SER A 76 4.37 -2.22 14.81
N LEU A 77 3.78 -3.32 15.29
CA LEU A 77 3.87 -4.64 14.67
C LEU A 77 2.70 -4.80 13.69
N ASN A 78 3.01 -5.02 12.42
CA ASN A 78 2.02 -5.36 11.40
C ASN A 78 1.99 -6.87 11.24
N ALA A 79 0.92 -7.53 11.71
CA ALA A 79 0.74 -8.98 11.66
C ALA A 79 -0.77 -9.32 11.64
N GLY A 80 -1.40 -9.24 10.47
CA GLY A 80 -2.86 -9.40 10.30
C GLY A 80 -3.56 -8.05 10.16
N GLY A 81 -3.63 -7.27 11.24
CA GLY A 81 -4.28 -5.95 11.25
C GLY A 81 -5.73 -5.99 11.72
N GLY A 82 -6.52 -4.98 11.37
CA GLY A 82 -7.91 -4.88 11.81
C GLY A 82 -8.69 -3.68 11.28
N ILE A 83 -9.88 -3.51 11.85
CA ILE A 83 -10.74 -2.34 11.72
C ILE A 83 -10.63 -1.55 13.02
N TYR A 84 -10.57 -0.24 12.92
CA TYR A 84 -10.32 0.70 14.01
C TYR A 84 -11.38 1.78 14.01
N ARG A 85 -11.74 2.25 15.20
CA ARG A 85 -12.81 3.22 15.40
C ARG A 85 -12.39 4.33 16.35
N SER A 86 -12.65 5.58 15.95
CA SER A 86 -12.70 6.72 16.86
C SER A 86 -14.15 7.04 17.19
N ILE A 87 -14.48 7.05 18.48
CA ILE A 87 -15.86 7.27 18.95
C ILE A 87 -16.19 8.75 18.97
N ASN A 88 -17.28 9.14 18.31
CA ASN A 88 -17.75 10.52 18.16
C ASN A 88 -18.99 10.81 19.00
N GLY A 89 -18.88 10.63 20.32
CA GLY A 89 -20.01 10.74 21.24
C GLY A 89 -20.26 9.40 21.92
N LEU A 90 -21.35 8.73 21.55
CA LEU A 90 -21.67 7.36 21.93
C LEU A 90 -21.28 6.38 20.81
N PRO A 91 -20.98 5.12 21.15
CA PRO A 91 -20.85 4.05 20.17
C PRO A 91 -22.04 3.95 19.20
N ASP A 92 -21.78 3.73 17.91
CA ASP A 92 -22.85 3.55 16.91
C ASP A 92 -23.74 2.33 17.16
N GLU A 93 -23.18 1.24 17.69
CA GLU A 93 -23.89 -0.03 17.88
C GLU A 93 -25.04 0.07 18.89
N LYS A 94 -26.08 -0.75 18.68
CA LYS A 94 -27.21 -0.83 19.63
C LYS A 94 -26.72 -1.36 20.98
N LYS A 95 -27.20 -0.77 22.08
CA LYS A 95 -27.00 -1.29 23.43
C LYS A 95 -28.34 -1.50 24.12
N ASP A 96 -28.54 -2.67 24.74
CA ASP A 96 -29.80 -2.99 25.42
C ASP A 96 -30.11 -1.97 26.51
N GLY A 97 -31.34 -1.44 26.49
CA GLY A 97 -31.82 -0.43 27.44
C GLY A 97 -31.16 0.95 27.36
N SER A 98 -30.28 1.20 26.38
CA SER A 98 -29.61 2.50 26.19
C SER A 98 -30.41 3.41 25.26
N PRO A 99 -30.29 4.74 25.43
CA PRO A 99 -31.00 5.68 24.58
C PRO A 99 -30.35 5.71 23.18
N SER A 100 -31.03 6.27 22.17
CA SER A 100 -30.83 5.84 20.77
C SER A 100 -29.46 6.18 20.19
N THR A 101 -28.74 5.14 19.75
CA THR A 101 -27.49 5.18 18.97
C THR A 101 -27.77 5.13 17.46
N PHE A 102 -26.75 5.37 16.62
CA PHE A 102 -26.88 5.46 15.16
C PHE A 102 -27.52 4.21 14.52
N LEU A 103 -27.18 2.99 14.97
CA LEU A 103 -27.71 1.74 14.40
C LEU A 103 -29.02 1.22 15.06
N ASN A 104 -29.69 2.00 15.92
CA ASN A 104 -30.88 1.55 16.66
C ASN A 104 -32.19 1.56 15.82
N ASP A 105 -33.13 0.62 16.10
CA ASP A 105 -34.42 0.44 15.40
C ASP A 105 -35.42 1.59 15.61
N ASN A 106 -35.31 2.31 16.74
CA ASN A 106 -36.15 3.45 17.10
C ASN A 106 -35.39 4.80 17.02
N GLY A 107 -34.22 4.80 16.39
CA GLY A 107 -33.33 5.96 16.31
C GLY A 107 -33.97 7.14 15.58
N PHE A 108 -33.66 8.34 16.05
CA PHE A 108 -34.07 9.59 15.41
C PHE A 108 -33.52 9.61 13.98
N SER A 109 -34.37 9.41 12.97
CA SER A 109 -33.88 9.49 11.59
C SER A 109 -33.43 10.92 11.28
N PRO A 110 -32.39 11.13 10.47
CA PRO A 110 -32.00 12.47 10.03
C PRO A 110 -33.15 13.28 9.40
N GLY A 111 -34.08 12.59 8.71
CA GLY A 111 -35.30 13.20 8.17
C GLY A 111 -36.30 13.66 9.25
N SER A 112 -36.38 12.93 10.37
CA SER A 112 -37.15 13.35 11.54
C SER A 112 -36.56 14.61 12.16
N TYR A 113 -35.23 14.73 12.25
CA TYR A 113 -34.55 15.92 12.79
C TYR A 113 -34.78 17.18 11.93
N LEU A 114 -34.66 17.08 10.61
CA LEU A 114 -34.96 18.19 9.69
C LEU A 114 -36.38 18.73 9.85
N SER A 115 -37.33 17.84 10.14
CA SER A 115 -38.73 18.19 10.39
C SER A 115 -38.90 18.99 11.70
N LEU A 116 -38.03 18.78 12.70
CA LEU A 116 -37.99 19.57 13.94
C LEU A 116 -37.37 20.96 13.77
N LEU A 117 -36.43 21.12 12.83
CA LEU A 117 -35.79 22.42 12.57
C LEU A 117 -36.75 23.48 12.05
N ASN A 118 -37.82 23.04 11.39
CA ASN A 118 -38.90 23.93 10.94
C ASN A 118 -39.71 24.52 12.12
N ASN A 119 -39.52 24.05 13.36
CA ASN A 119 -40.18 24.58 14.56
C ASN A 119 -39.32 24.41 15.85
N VAL A 120 -38.11 24.96 15.82
CA VAL A 120 -37.10 24.92 16.91
C VAL A 120 -37.60 25.43 18.26
N ASN A 121 -38.63 26.28 18.28
CA ASN A 121 -39.17 26.86 19.52
C ASN A 121 -40.20 25.98 20.23
N SER A 122 -40.57 24.82 19.67
CA SER A 122 -41.50 23.90 20.34
C SER A 122 -40.84 23.22 21.56
N TYR A 123 -41.62 22.99 22.63
CA TYR A 123 -41.18 22.24 23.82
C TYR A 123 -40.58 20.86 23.47
N TYR A 124 -41.14 20.21 22.44
CA TYR A 124 -40.65 18.94 21.90
C TYR A 124 -39.25 19.06 21.28
N ALA A 125 -39.01 20.10 20.45
CA ALA A 125 -37.69 20.37 19.87
C ALA A 125 -36.63 20.65 20.94
N GLN A 126 -36.96 21.47 21.95
CA GLN A 126 -36.04 21.77 23.05
C GLN A 126 -35.72 20.53 23.89
N THR A 127 -36.69 19.64 24.12
CA THR A 127 -36.47 18.38 24.85
C THR A 127 -35.53 17.44 24.10
N ILE A 128 -35.64 17.38 22.77
CA ILE A 128 -34.75 16.58 21.92
C ILE A 128 -33.35 17.21 21.85
N LEU A 129 -33.23 18.52 21.66
CA LEU A 129 -31.94 19.22 21.67
C LEU A 129 -31.21 19.07 23.02
N LYS A 130 -31.94 19.14 24.14
CA LYS A 130 -31.41 18.84 25.48
C LYS A 130 -30.95 17.39 25.61
N SER A 131 -31.63 16.46 24.95
CA SER A 131 -31.25 15.04 24.95
C SER A 131 -30.00 14.78 24.12
N PHE A 132 -29.78 15.50 23.01
CA PHE A 132 -28.50 15.50 22.29
C PHE A 132 -27.38 16.08 23.16
N ALA A 133 -27.59 17.23 23.81
CA ALA A 133 -26.58 17.88 24.65
C ALA A 133 -26.15 17.03 25.86
N ASN A 134 -27.06 16.18 26.37
CA ASN A 134 -26.79 15.27 27.49
C ASN A 134 -26.28 13.89 27.05
N ASN A 135 -25.96 13.67 25.76
CA ASN A 135 -25.61 12.36 25.20
C ASN A 135 -26.67 11.26 25.45
N ASN A 136 -27.95 11.63 25.48
CA ASN A 136 -29.04 10.66 25.48
C ASN A 136 -29.40 10.22 24.05
N TYR A 137 -29.16 11.04 23.04
CA TYR A 137 -29.26 10.63 21.64
C TYR A 137 -27.95 10.89 20.94
N ASP A 138 -27.50 9.93 20.14
CA ASP A 138 -26.40 10.13 19.20
C ASP A 138 -26.82 9.80 17.78
N ILE A 139 -26.62 10.77 16.90
CA ILE A 139 -26.91 10.68 15.46
C ILE A 139 -25.65 10.90 14.63
N ASN A 140 -24.52 11.22 15.27
CA ASN A 140 -23.24 11.31 14.59
C ASN A 140 -22.66 9.90 14.46
N GLN A 141 -22.13 9.60 13.29
CA GLN A 141 -21.44 8.34 13.08
C GLN A 141 -20.03 8.39 13.69
N ASP A 142 -19.57 7.26 14.22
CA ASP A 142 -18.17 7.06 14.56
C ASP A 142 -17.28 7.04 13.30
N ASP A 143 -16.01 7.41 13.46
CA ASP A 143 -15.03 7.37 12.37
C ASP A 143 -14.37 5.99 12.31
N TYR A 144 -14.64 5.24 11.24
CA TYR A 144 -14.06 3.91 11.01
C TYR A 144 -12.92 3.97 10.00
N SER A 145 -11.88 3.22 10.28
CA SER A 145 -10.78 2.94 9.36
C SER A 145 -10.44 1.46 9.39
N TYR A 146 -9.82 0.96 8.34
CA TYR A 146 -9.27 -0.38 8.31
C TYR A 146 -7.81 -0.33 7.87
N ASN A 147 -7.01 -1.25 8.40
CA ASN A 147 -5.67 -1.54 7.93
C ASN A 147 -5.41 -3.02 8.22
N PHE A 148 -5.34 -3.83 7.17
CA PHE A 148 -5.01 -5.25 7.26
C PHE A 148 -4.28 -5.70 6.00
N LEU A 149 -3.27 -6.55 6.17
CA LEU A 149 -2.38 -6.99 5.08
C LEU A 149 -1.82 -5.79 4.28
N ASN A 150 -2.17 -5.66 3.00
CA ASN A 150 -1.81 -4.56 2.11
C ASN A 150 -3.00 -3.62 1.79
N ARG A 151 -4.08 -3.69 2.60
CA ARG A 151 -5.31 -2.92 2.40
C ARG A 151 -5.50 -1.93 3.53
N SER A 152 -5.76 -0.67 3.19
CA SER A 152 -6.10 0.36 4.17
C SER A 152 -7.07 1.37 3.62
N GLY A 153 -7.98 1.87 4.45
CA GLY A 153 -8.98 2.85 4.04
C GLY A 153 -9.87 3.30 5.18
N GLN A 154 -10.91 4.05 4.82
CA GLN A 154 -11.95 4.53 5.74
C GLN A 154 -13.29 3.89 5.39
N LEU A 155 -14.09 3.61 6.41
CA LEU A 155 -15.43 3.05 6.27
C LEU A 155 -16.47 4.02 6.82
N PHE A 156 -17.68 3.93 6.29
CA PHE A 156 -18.83 4.67 6.79
C PHE A 156 -20.12 3.88 6.60
N PHE A 157 -21.17 4.22 7.34
CA PHE A 157 -22.51 3.65 7.15
C PHE A 157 -23.29 4.56 6.21
N ASN A 158 -23.83 4.01 5.12
CA ASN A 158 -24.75 4.76 4.27
C ASN A 158 -26.12 4.95 4.93
N VAL A 159 -27.03 5.67 4.27
CA VAL A 159 -28.42 5.89 4.75
C VAL A 159 -29.23 4.60 4.94
N SER A 160 -28.82 3.51 4.28
CA SER A 160 -29.39 2.17 4.42
C SER A 160 -28.68 1.31 5.48
N GLN A 161 -27.81 1.92 6.30
CA GLN A 161 -26.98 1.29 7.33
C GLN A 161 -26.00 0.24 6.78
N GLN A 162 -25.69 0.24 5.49
CA GLN A 162 -24.66 -0.63 4.92
C GLN A 162 -23.28 -0.02 5.14
N LEU A 163 -22.30 -0.85 5.51
CA LEU A 163 -20.91 -0.44 5.64
C LEU A 163 -20.28 -0.29 4.25
N LYS A 164 -19.78 0.90 3.92
CA LYS A 164 -19.20 1.25 2.62
C LYS A 164 -17.82 1.87 2.79
N GLU A 165 -16.98 1.67 1.79
CA GLU A 165 -15.68 2.35 1.76
C GLU A 165 -15.81 3.79 1.28
N ALA A 166 -15.07 4.69 1.90
CA ALA A 166 -14.97 6.08 1.48
C ALA A 166 -14.21 6.24 0.15
N VAL A 167 -13.25 5.35 -0.14
CA VAL A 167 -12.68 5.10 -1.47
C VAL A 167 -12.96 3.65 -1.77
N ASN A 168 -13.62 3.33 -2.87
CA ASN A 168 -13.82 1.94 -3.21
C ASN A 168 -12.49 1.31 -3.63
N SER A 169 -12.08 0.26 -2.91
CA SER A 169 -10.91 -0.56 -3.20
C SER A 169 -11.29 -1.90 -3.83
N ASN A 170 -12.53 -2.04 -4.28
CA ASN A 170 -13.20 -3.28 -4.63
C ASN A 170 -13.32 -4.28 -3.48
N THR A 171 -13.28 -3.81 -2.24
CA THR A 171 -13.48 -4.67 -1.05
C THR A 171 -14.91 -4.50 -0.54
N LEU A 172 -15.65 -5.60 -0.44
CA LEU A 172 -17.00 -5.59 0.12
C LEU A 172 -16.95 -5.79 1.62
N PHE A 173 -17.45 -4.81 2.38
CA PHE A 173 -17.61 -4.91 3.82
C PHE A 173 -19.05 -5.24 4.19
N SER A 174 -19.20 -6.09 5.20
CA SER A 174 -20.48 -6.45 5.81
C SER A 174 -20.29 -6.67 7.31
N TYR A 175 -21.37 -6.76 8.06
CA TYR A 175 -21.33 -6.98 9.50
C TYR A 175 -22.49 -7.88 9.93
N ASP A 176 -22.32 -8.59 11.04
CA ASP A 176 -23.23 -9.66 11.48
C ASP A 176 -24.59 -9.16 12.01
N SER A 177 -24.56 -8.06 12.77
CA SER A 177 -25.72 -7.56 13.50
C SER A 177 -25.53 -6.10 13.91
N LYS A 178 -26.61 -5.44 14.36
CA LYS A 178 -26.58 -4.06 14.88
C LYS A 178 -25.71 -3.88 16.14
N TYR A 179 -25.13 -4.95 16.68
CA TYR A 179 -24.19 -4.95 17.80
C TYR A 179 -22.72 -4.91 17.35
N LEU A 180 -22.45 -5.00 16.04
CA LEU A 180 -21.11 -5.07 15.46
C LEU A 180 -20.23 -6.08 16.20
N LEU A 181 -20.67 -7.34 16.30
CA LEU A 181 -19.86 -8.39 16.93
C LEU A 181 -18.73 -8.82 15.99
N THR A 182 -19.07 -8.95 14.71
CA THR A 182 -18.15 -9.36 13.66
C THR A 182 -18.33 -8.45 12.45
N ILE A 183 -17.22 -7.99 11.90
CA ILE A 183 -17.18 -7.35 10.59
C ILE A 183 -16.50 -8.32 9.64
N ASN A 184 -17.02 -8.46 8.42
CA ASN A 184 -16.46 -9.31 7.38
C ASN A 184 -16.07 -8.46 6.16
N ALA A 185 -15.02 -8.88 5.46
CA ALA A 185 -14.63 -8.30 4.19
C ALA A 185 -14.45 -9.39 3.12
N VAL A 186 -14.74 -9.07 1.86
CA VAL A 186 -14.42 -9.91 0.70
C VAL A 186 -13.67 -9.06 -0.31
N ASP A 187 -12.46 -9.47 -0.68
CA ASP A 187 -11.68 -8.74 -1.68
C ASP A 187 -12.06 -9.11 -3.12
N SER A 188 -11.54 -8.35 -4.07
CA SER A 188 -11.76 -8.49 -5.52
C SER A 188 -11.27 -9.81 -6.13
N GLN A 189 -10.56 -10.63 -5.35
CA GLN A 189 -10.11 -11.98 -5.72
C GLN A 189 -10.96 -13.07 -5.05
N GLY A 190 -11.97 -12.67 -4.26
CA GLY A 190 -12.91 -13.53 -3.56
C GLY A 190 -12.39 -14.13 -2.26
N ASN A 191 -11.26 -13.64 -1.74
CA ASN A 191 -10.78 -14.02 -0.41
C ASN A 191 -11.63 -13.33 0.67
N GLN A 192 -11.92 -14.05 1.74
CA GLN A 192 -12.80 -13.63 2.82
C GLN A 192 -11.99 -13.38 4.09
N TYR A 193 -12.33 -12.30 4.80
CA TYR A 193 -11.64 -11.84 6.00
C TYR A 193 -12.67 -11.62 7.11
N THR A 194 -12.41 -12.18 8.29
CA THR A 194 -13.31 -12.07 9.45
C THR A 194 -12.62 -11.30 10.56
N PHE A 195 -13.32 -10.30 11.13
CA PHE A 195 -12.83 -9.48 12.22
C PHE A 195 -13.75 -9.61 13.44
N SER A 196 -13.35 -10.40 14.43
CA SER A 196 -14.22 -10.78 15.57
C SER A 196 -13.63 -10.49 16.95
N ASP A 197 -12.29 -10.44 17.10
CA ASP A 197 -11.64 -10.12 18.37
C ASP A 197 -11.67 -8.60 18.62
N LYS A 198 -12.30 -8.19 19.73
CA LYS A 198 -12.58 -6.76 19.99
C LYS A 198 -11.65 -6.15 21.03
N GLU A 199 -11.12 -4.98 20.71
CA GLU A 199 -10.53 -4.07 21.69
C GLU A 199 -11.57 -3.06 22.16
N LYS A 200 -11.49 -2.67 23.43
CA LYS A 200 -12.42 -1.70 24.02
C LYS A 200 -11.65 -0.58 24.68
N THR A 201 -12.22 0.61 24.64
CA THR A 201 -11.69 1.75 25.38
C THR A 201 -12.78 2.35 26.26
N SER A 202 -12.42 2.64 27.50
CA SER A 202 -13.21 3.42 28.45
C SER A 202 -12.49 4.73 28.75
N THR A 203 -13.14 5.86 28.47
CA THR A 203 -12.63 7.19 28.75
C THR A 203 -13.56 7.89 29.73
N TYR A 204 -13.02 8.46 30.81
CA TYR A 204 -13.79 9.33 31.69
C TYR A 204 -13.02 10.59 32.10
N HIS A 205 -13.77 11.67 32.30
CA HIS A 205 -13.23 12.99 32.66
C HIS A 205 -13.52 13.33 34.13
N ILE A 206 -12.52 13.89 34.81
CA ILE A 206 -12.66 14.42 36.18
C ILE A 206 -12.37 15.92 36.12
N THR A 207 -13.34 16.76 36.50
CA THR A 207 -13.24 18.23 36.46
C THR A 207 -13.25 18.82 37.87
N THR A 208 -12.20 19.56 38.23
CA THR A 208 -12.08 20.24 39.54
C THR A 208 -12.20 21.75 39.36
N PRO A 209 -12.93 22.51 40.21
CA PRO A 209 -13.53 22.13 41.51
C PRO A 209 -15.01 21.70 41.48
N THR A 210 -15.63 21.63 40.30
CA THR A 210 -17.10 21.56 40.15
C THR A 210 -17.73 20.21 40.52
N SER A 211 -17.03 19.08 40.40
CA SER A 211 -17.53 17.76 40.84
C SER A 211 -16.38 16.73 40.95
N PRO A 212 -16.22 16.02 42.10
CA PRO A 212 -15.28 14.90 42.20
C PRO A 212 -15.80 13.58 41.58
N GLN A 213 -17.00 13.57 40.97
CA GLN A 213 -17.57 12.42 40.27
C GLN A 213 -17.31 12.50 38.76
N PRO A 214 -17.13 11.37 38.05
CA PRO A 214 -16.84 11.38 36.61
C PRO A 214 -17.98 11.99 35.79
N ASP A 215 -17.70 13.05 35.03
CA ASP A 215 -18.71 13.88 34.36
C ASP A 215 -19.23 13.26 33.05
N VAL A 216 -18.39 12.52 32.33
CA VAL A 216 -18.73 11.88 31.04
C VAL A 216 -17.96 10.57 30.93
N THR A 217 -18.63 9.47 30.59
CA THR A 217 -18.01 8.16 30.32
C THR A 217 -18.30 7.74 28.89
N VAL A 218 -17.26 7.61 28.07
CA VAL A 218 -17.35 6.94 26.76
C VAL A 218 -16.81 5.53 26.93
N HIS A 219 -17.61 4.51 26.62
CA HIS A 219 -17.20 3.12 26.64
C HIS A 219 -17.69 2.42 25.38
N GLY A 220 -16.78 1.82 24.63
CA GLY A 220 -17.16 1.10 23.41
C GLY A 220 -16.02 0.30 22.80
N THR A 221 -16.38 -0.48 21.79
CA THR A 221 -15.39 -1.20 20.96
C THR A 221 -14.62 -0.19 20.12
N THR A 222 -13.30 -0.20 20.17
CA THR A 222 -12.45 0.71 19.39
C THR A 222 -11.66 0.01 18.29
N SER A 223 -11.64 -1.33 18.27
CA SER A 223 -11.07 -2.10 17.17
C SER A 223 -11.67 -3.50 17.08
N TRP A 224 -11.73 -4.04 15.87
CA TRP A 224 -11.98 -5.45 15.55
C TRP A 224 -10.74 -6.01 14.85
N LYS A 225 -10.05 -6.95 15.48
CA LYS A 225 -8.86 -7.59 14.96
C LYS A 225 -9.22 -8.71 13.98
N LEU A 226 -8.39 -8.87 12.96
CA LEU A 226 -8.52 -9.97 12.00
C LEU A 226 -8.37 -11.29 12.75
N SER A 227 -9.39 -12.14 12.72
CA SER A 227 -9.38 -13.45 13.36
C SER A 227 -9.17 -14.58 12.36
N ASP A 228 -9.66 -14.42 11.12
CA ASP A 228 -9.64 -15.50 10.12
C ASP A 228 -9.51 -14.95 8.69
N ILE A 229 -8.77 -15.67 7.85
CA ILE A 229 -8.78 -15.52 6.40
C ILE A 229 -9.20 -16.85 5.79
N THR A 230 -10.18 -16.83 4.89
CA THR A 230 -10.54 -17.96 4.03
C THR A 230 -10.25 -17.59 2.58
N THR A 231 -9.35 -18.31 1.94
CA THR A 231 -8.98 -18.04 0.54
C THR A 231 -10.05 -18.53 -0.43
N ILE A 232 -9.96 -18.13 -1.70
CA ILE A 232 -10.92 -18.54 -2.75
C ILE A 232 -11.00 -20.07 -2.94
N HIS A 233 -9.94 -20.80 -2.57
CA HIS A 233 -9.89 -22.27 -2.57
C HIS A 233 -10.11 -22.89 -1.18
N ASN A 234 -10.67 -22.15 -0.22
CA ASN A 234 -11.01 -22.58 1.14
C ASN A 234 -9.82 -22.96 2.04
N LYS A 235 -8.62 -22.41 1.79
CA LYS A 235 -7.51 -22.50 2.76
C LYS A 235 -7.73 -21.50 3.88
N GLN A 236 -7.33 -21.88 5.10
CA GLN A 236 -7.54 -21.07 6.29
C GLN A 236 -6.23 -20.51 6.85
N ILE A 237 -6.29 -19.26 7.32
CA ILE A 237 -5.26 -18.62 8.12
C ILE A 237 -5.94 -18.05 9.35
N ASN A 238 -5.62 -18.57 10.54
CA ASN A 238 -6.30 -18.24 11.78
C ASN A 238 -5.38 -17.43 12.70
N PHE A 239 -5.94 -16.43 13.37
CA PHE A 239 -5.25 -15.49 14.25
C PHE A 239 -5.84 -15.60 15.66
N SER A 240 -4.98 -15.76 16.67
CA SER A 240 -5.39 -15.73 18.08
C SER A 240 -4.76 -14.56 18.81
N TYR A 241 -5.42 -14.10 19.88
CA TYR A 241 -4.99 -12.95 20.66
C TYR A 241 -5.03 -13.21 22.16
N THR A 242 -4.10 -12.59 22.88
CA THR A 242 -4.07 -12.54 24.35
C THR A 242 -4.52 -11.16 24.84
N ASP A 243 -5.37 -11.13 25.86
CA ASP A 243 -5.86 -9.88 26.45
C ASP A 243 -4.76 -9.12 27.21
N TYR A 244 -4.76 -7.79 27.08
CA TYR A 244 -3.88 -6.90 27.83
C TYR A 244 -4.53 -5.55 28.12
N THR A 245 -4.55 -5.17 29.39
CA THR A 245 -5.16 -3.90 29.83
C THR A 245 -4.11 -2.86 30.15
N THR A 246 -4.33 -1.63 29.68
CA THR A 246 -3.55 -0.45 30.04
C THR A 246 -4.45 0.62 30.65
N GLN A 247 -3.88 1.41 31.56
CA GLN A 247 -4.55 2.57 32.13
C GLN A 247 -3.61 3.76 32.14
N ILE A 248 -4.11 4.91 31.72
CA ILE A 248 -3.37 6.18 31.77
C ILE A 248 -4.26 7.30 32.28
N VAL A 249 -3.66 8.22 33.03
CA VAL A 249 -4.26 9.46 33.48
C VAL A 249 -3.40 10.63 33.02
N TYR A 250 -4.00 11.61 32.37
CA TYR A 250 -3.29 12.80 31.91
C TYR A 250 -4.17 14.06 31.95
N PRO A 251 -3.58 15.26 32.13
CA PRO A 251 -4.32 16.51 32.02
C PRO A 251 -4.71 16.76 30.57
N SER A 252 -6.01 16.91 30.34
CA SER A 252 -6.59 17.02 29.01
C SER A 252 -7.22 18.38 28.72
N GLY A 253 -7.58 19.14 29.77
CA GLY A 253 -8.19 20.44 29.59
C GLY A 253 -7.99 21.36 30.79
N ASN A 254 -7.98 22.65 30.48
CA ASN A 254 -8.25 23.71 31.44
C ASN A 254 -9.31 24.60 30.79
N SER A 255 -10.28 25.04 31.58
CA SER A 255 -11.26 26.01 31.13
C SER A 255 -11.29 27.21 32.08
N LEU A 256 -11.61 28.36 31.50
CA LEU A 256 -12.00 29.55 32.23
C LEU A 256 -13.40 29.90 31.76
N SER A 257 -14.33 30.04 32.69
CA SER A 257 -15.66 30.59 32.45
C SER A 257 -15.82 31.92 33.17
N GLU A 258 -16.33 32.92 32.45
CA GLU A 258 -16.79 34.20 32.98
C GLU A 258 -18.31 34.20 33.00
N ILE A 259 -18.91 34.30 34.19
CA ILE A 259 -20.36 34.42 34.37
C ILE A 259 -20.72 35.90 34.56
N LYS A 260 -21.48 36.47 33.62
CA LYS A 260 -22.09 37.80 33.78
C LYS A 260 -23.51 37.67 34.30
N GLY A 261 -23.78 38.22 35.49
CA GLY A 261 -25.12 38.19 36.12
C GLY A 261 -25.91 39.47 35.90
N VAL A 262 -27.18 39.37 35.49
CA VAL A 262 -28.14 40.48 35.41
C VAL A 262 -29.23 40.30 36.46
N SER A 263 -29.51 41.33 37.28
CA SER A 263 -30.62 41.28 38.24
C SER A 263 -31.97 41.49 37.55
N GLY A 264 -32.96 40.65 37.85
CA GLY A 264 -34.35 40.75 37.36
C GLY A 264 -35.18 41.89 37.97
N SER A 265 -34.58 43.03 38.30
CA SER A 265 -35.31 44.24 38.72
C SER A 265 -34.76 45.43 37.95
N TYR A 266 -35.67 46.27 37.45
CA TYR A 266 -35.45 47.40 36.53
C TYR A 266 -34.56 48.55 37.07
N THR A 267 -33.60 48.26 37.95
CA THR A 267 -32.68 49.23 38.55
C THR A 267 -31.23 48.73 38.46
N GLU A 268 -30.63 49.02 37.31
CA GLU A 268 -29.20 49.19 36.97
C GLU A 268 -28.10 48.90 38.01
N THR A 269 -27.92 47.65 38.46
CA THR A 269 -26.58 47.24 38.94
C THR A 269 -26.23 45.82 38.43
N CYS A 270 -25.21 45.73 37.58
CA CYS A 270 -24.57 44.46 37.23
C CYS A 270 -23.86 43.89 38.45
N TYR A 271 -23.96 42.58 38.69
CA TYR A 271 -23.09 41.91 39.67
C TYR A 271 -21.64 41.89 39.16
N SER A 272 -20.68 41.77 40.09
CA SER A 272 -19.27 41.53 39.77
C SER A 272 -19.12 40.25 38.93
N ASP A 273 -18.39 40.32 37.83
CA ASP A 273 -18.03 39.17 37.01
C ASP A 273 -17.46 38.05 37.89
N ARG A 274 -18.01 36.84 37.77
CA ARG A 274 -17.47 35.67 38.46
C ARG A 274 -16.63 34.87 37.48
N PHE A 275 -15.36 34.70 37.83
CA PHE A 275 -14.43 33.83 37.12
C PHE A 275 -14.35 32.48 37.82
N THR A 276 -14.66 31.43 37.09
CA THR A 276 -14.43 30.06 37.53
C THR A 276 -13.39 29.43 36.60
N SER A 277 -12.30 28.94 37.19
CA SER A 277 -11.33 28.12 36.46
C SER A 277 -11.55 26.67 36.82
N SER A 278 -11.42 25.78 35.84
CA SER A 278 -11.47 24.35 36.08
C SER A 278 -10.31 23.62 35.39
N SER A 279 -9.90 22.51 35.98
CA SER A 279 -8.90 21.60 35.42
C SER A 279 -9.54 20.25 35.19
N THR A 280 -9.40 19.73 33.98
CA THR A 280 -9.92 18.43 33.57
C THR A 280 -8.76 17.45 33.37
N SER A 281 -8.85 16.31 34.05
CA SER A 281 -8.01 15.14 33.76
C SER A 281 -8.83 14.09 33.02
N THR A 282 -8.19 13.40 32.08
CA THR A 282 -8.78 12.27 31.38
C THR A 282 -8.13 11.00 31.86
N ASN A 283 -8.97 10.02 32.19
CA ASN A 283 -8.57 8.66 32.48
C ASN A 283 -8.99 7.78 31.31
N VAL A 284 -8.04 7.03 30.76
CA VAL A 284 -8.28 6.09 29.67
C VAL A 284 -7.91 4.70 30.14
N SER A 285 -8.84 3.76 30.06
CA SER A 285 -8.59 2.33 30.22
C SER A 285 -8.80 1.64 28.88
N SER A 286 -7.76 0.99 28.36
CA SER A 286 -7.81 0.27 27.09
C SER A 286 -7.65 -1.22 27.34
N PHE A 287 -8.58 -2.00 26.79
CA PHE A 287 -8.60 -3.45 26.77
C PHE A 287 -8.10 -3.90 25.39
N ASN A 288 -6.80 -4.12 25.29
CA ASN A 288 -6.07 -4.39 24.05
C ASN A 288 -5.99 -5.89 23.76
N LYS A 289 -5.73 -6.22 22.49
CA LYS A 289 -5.54 -7.58 21.98
C LYS A 289 -4.12 -7.71 21.42
N LEU A 290 -3.28 -8.47 22.11
CA LEU A 290 -1.91 -8.78 21.64
C LEU A 290 -1.96 -10.02 20.76
N ILE A 291 -1.43 -9.96 19.55
CA ILE A 291 -1.36 -11.14 18.67
C ILE A 291 -0.57 -12.25 19.37
N ASP A 292 -1.14 -13.45 19.43
CA ASP A 292 -0.57 -14.60 20.14
C ASP A 292 -0.04 -15.64 19.16
N ASN A 293 -0.84 -15.99 18.15
CA ASN A 293 -0.47 -16.98 17.15
C ASN A 293 -1.10 -16.68 15.79
N ILE A 294 -0.40 -17.04 14.71
CA ILE A 294 -0.95 -17.15 13.36
C ILE A 294 -0.73 -18.58 12.90
N VAL A 295 -1.80 -19.27 12.52
CA VAL A 295 -1.78 -20.71 12.21
C VAL A 295 -2.38 -20.97 10.84
N THR A 296 -1.69 -21.79 10.05
CA THR A 296 -2.18 -22.41 8.83
C THR A 296 -2.13 -23.93 8.99
N ASP A 297 -2.45 -24.68 7.94
CA ASP A 297 -2.27 -26.14 7.94
C ASP A 297 -0.80 -26.59 8.06
N GLU A 298 0.16 -25.67 7.83
CA GLU A 298 1.58 -26.03 7.67
C GLU A 298 2.55 -25.24 8.53
N VAL A 299 2.15 -24.06 9.01
CA VAL A 299 3.02 -23.14 9.74
C VAL A 299 2.28 -22.59 10.94
N SER A 300 2.99 -22.54 12.07
CA SER A 300 2.58 -21.75 13.25
C SER A 300 3.60 -20.65 13.48
N ILE A 301 3.11 -19.43 13.71
CA ILE A 301 3.91 -18.24 14.02
C ILE A 301 3.47 -17.74 15.40
N GLN A 302 4.32 -17.94 16.39
CA GLN A 302 4.00 -17.70 17.80
C GLN A 302 4.69 -16.45 18.33
N PHE A 303 3.96 -15.62 19.07
CA PHE A 303 4.42 -14.35 19.61
C PHE A 303 4.53 -14.44 21.14
N TYR A 304 5.73 -14.22 21.67
CA TYR A 304 6.01 -14.38 23.09
C TYR A 304 6.20 -13.03 23.77
N TYR A 305 5.51 -12.79 24.89
CA TYR A 305 5.59 -11.55 25.64
C TYR A 305 6.15 -11.77 27.06
N ILE A 306 6.92 -10.78 27.54
CA ILE A 306 7.50 -10.78 28.90
C ILE A 306 7.11 -9.50 29.63
N GLU A 307 6.87 -9.60 30.93
CA GLU A 307 6.54 -8.46 31.79
C GLU A 307 7.78 -7.59 32.09
N VAL A 308 7.61 -6.27 32.04
CA VAL A 308 8.59 -5.24 32.40
C VAL A 308 7.95 -4.32 33.42
N SER A 309 8.01 -4.70 34.70
CA SER A 309 7.32 -4.00 35.78
C SER A 309 7.77 -2.55 35.99
N SER A 310 9.01 -2.24 35.61
CA SER A 310 9.63 -0.91 35.68
C SER A 310 9.21 0.04 34.56
N ALA A 311 8.51 -0.44 33.52
CA ALA A 311 7.97 0.42 32.48
C ALA A 311 6.80 1.25 33.04
N SER A 312 6.74 2.53 32.68
CA SER A 312 5.80 3.48 33.31
C SER A 312 4.35 3.30 32.86
N ASN A 313 4.10 2.85 31.64
CA ASN A 313 2.75 2.74 31.08
C ASN A 313 2.42 1.36 30.46
N TRP A 314 3.28 0.84 29.59
CA TRP A 314 3.11 -0.45 28.93
C TRP A 314 4.10 -1.46 29.48
N LYS A 315 3.58 -2.52 30.10
CA LYS A 315 4.36 -3.46 30.91
C LYS A 315 4.57 -4.83 30.27
N LYS A 316 4.11 -5.07 29.04
CA LYS A 316 4.36 -6.35 28.33
C LYS A 316 5.15 -6.11 27.04
N LYS A 317 6.45 -6.40 27.04
CA LYS A 317 7.28 -6.32 25.83
C LYS A 317 7.12 -7.58 24.97
N LEU A 318 7.14 -7.44 23.66
CA LEU A 318 7.33 -8.57 22.74
C LEU A 318 8.77 -9.06 22.89
N ASP A 319 8.97 -10.29 23.29
CA ASP A 319 10.30 -10.86 23.51
C ASP A 319 10.83 -11.53 22.25
N LYS A 320 10.03 -12.43 21.66
CA LYS A 320 10.42 -13.16 20.46
C LYS A 320 9.22 -13.60 19.62
N ILE A 321 9.49 -13.89 18.35
CA ILE A 321 8.59 -14.57 17.42
C ILE A 321 9.26 -15.87 16.97
N GLU A 322 8.53 -16.98 16.99
CA GLU A 322 9.02 -18.28 16.50
C GLU A 322 8.13 -18.76 15.34
N ILE A 323 8.76 -19.12 14.22
CA ILE A 323 8.09 -19.73 13.07
C ILE A 323 8.42 -21.23 13.07
N VAL A 324 7.40 -22.07 13.11
CA VAL A 324 7.51 -23.52 13.25
C VAL A 324 6.75 -24.21 12.12
N SER A 325 7.36 -25.22 11.50
CA SER A 325 6.67 -26.08 10.56
C SER A 325 5.78 -27.05 11.34
N LEU A 326 4.49 -27.09 11.03
CA LEU A 326 3.56 -28.07 11.63
C LEU A 326 3.75 -29.48 11.04
N ASN A 327 4.37 -29.58 9.86
CA ASN A 327 4.66 -30.86 9.22
C ASN A 327 5.82 -31.61 9.92
N SER A 328 6.91 -30.91 10.26
CA SER A 328 8.09 -31.51 10.90
C SER A 328 8.23 -31.23 12.39
N GLY A 329 7.56 -30.19 12.91
CA GLY A 329 7.76 -29.67 14.26
C GLY A 329 9.04 -28.83 14.42
N GLU A 330 9.82 -28.63 13.35
CA GLU A 330 11.08 -27.90 13.40
C GLU A 330 10.88 -26.38 13.35
N LYS A 331 11.79 -25.67 14.05
CA LYS A 331 11.86 -24.20 13.97
C LYS A 331 12.48 -23.78 12.66
N ILE A 332 11.76 -22.94 11.92
CA ILE A 332 12.20 -22.38 10.64
C ILE A 332 13.02 -21.11 10.87
N ARG A 333 12.60 -20.28 11.83
CA ARG A 333 13.22 -18.98 12.13
C ARG A 333 12.82 -18.51 13.52
N THR A 334 13.74 -17.82 14.20
CA THR A 334 13.48 -17.17 15.49
C THR A 334 13.84 -15.70 15.39
N ILE A 335 12.94 -14.81 15.80
CA ILE A 335 13.18 -13.36 15.82
C ILE A 335 13.15 -12.90 17.26
N GLN A 336 14.25 -12.33 17.73
CA GLN A 336 14.44 -11.86 19.10
C GLN A 336 14.43 -10.33 19.14
N PHE A 337 13.75 -9.77 20.13
CA PHE A 337 13.63 -8.32 20.33
C PHE A 337 14.35 -7.90 21.61
N GLU A 338 15.25 -6.92 21.49
CA GLU A 338 15.98 -6.32 22.61
C GLU A 338 15.38 -4.97 22.96
N HIS A 339 15.14 -4.76 24.25
CA HIS A 339 14.46 -3.57 24.75
C HIS A 339 15.19 -2.97 25.95
N SER A 340 15.05 -1.66 26.09
CA SER A 340 15.37 -0.91 27.30
C SER A 340 14.28 0.15 27.54
N LEU A 341 14.54 1.09 28.45
CA LEU A 341 13.62 2.15 28.81
C LEU A 341 14.22 3.51 28.44
N PHE A 342 13.38 4.44 27.99
CA PHE A 342 13.80 5.83 27.82
C PHE A 342 14.15 6.48 29.16
N ALA A 343 15.06 7.46 29.13
CA ALA A 343 15.36 8.30 30.29
C ALA A 343 14.19 9.25 30.60
N GLY A 344 14.04 9.67 31.86
CA GLY A 344 12.89 10.46 32.31
C GLY A 344 11.68 9.58 32.58
N ASP A 345 10.60 9.73 31.80
CA ASP A 345 9.46 8.82 31.82
C ASP A 345 9.84 7.47 31.17
N ALA A 346 9.91 6.41 31.99
CA ALA A 346 10.46 5.11 31.65
C ALA A 346 9.57 4.27 30.72
N ARG A 347 9.39 4.74 29.48
CA ARG A 347 8.60 4.09 28.42
C ARG A 347 9.45 3.04 27.68
N LEU A 348 8.83 1.95 27.19
CA LEU A 348 9.53 0.89 26.45
C LEU A 348 10.16 1.44 25.17
N LYS A 349 11.41 1.04 24.92
CA LYS A 349 12.24 1.39 23.77
C LYS A 349 12.78 0.12 23.11
N LEU A 350 12.64 0.01 21.79
CA LEU A 350 13.21 -1.09 21.01
C LEU A 350 14.67 -0.76 20.67
N ASP A 351 15.63 -1.54 21.16
CA ASP A 351 17.04 -1.30 20.86
C ASP A 351 17.52 -2.09 19.64
N ALA A 352 17.04 -3.34 19.49
CA ALA A 352 17.45 -4.18 18.38
C ALA A 352 16.44 -5.29 18.05
N VAL A 353 16.51 -5.77 16.80
CA VAL A 353 15.83 -6.97 16.33
C VAL A 353 16.88 -7.90 15.73
N LYS A 354 16.90 -9.14 16.22
CA LYS A 354 17.84 -10.19 15.79
C LYS A 354 17.08 -11.32 15.15
N ILE A 355 17.38 -11.63 13.91
CA ILE A 355 16.82 -12.77 13.19
C ILE A 355 17.84 -13.90 13.21
N LYS A 356 17.38 -15.07 13.64
CA LYS A 356 18.16 -16.29 13.76
C LYS A 356 17.63 -17.37 12.83
N ASP A 357 18.54 -18.13 12.25
CA ASP A 357 18.23 -19.28 11.39
C ASP A 357 17.69 -20.49 12.18
N ARG A 358 17.57 -21.63 11.50
CA ARG A 358 17.18 -22.92 12.09
C ARG A 358 18.17 -23.43 13.14
N ALA A 359 19.46 -23.13 12.97
CA ALA A 359 20.54 -23.47 13.90
C ALA A 359 20.66 -22.49 15.08
N LEU A 360 19.76 -21.51 15.17
CA LEU A 360 19.75 -20.43 16.17
C LEU A 360 20.97 -19.51 16.11
N VAL A 361 21.66 -19.47 14.97
CA VAL A 361 22.75 -18.54 14.70
C VAL A 361 22.14 -17.18 14.35
N GLU A 362 22.68 -16.09 14.91
CA GLU A 362 22.29 -14.72 14.53
C GLU A 362 22.83 -14.42 13.14
N ILE A 363 21.91 -14.13 12.22
CA ILE A 363 22.24 -13.94 10.81
C ILE A 363 21.90 -12.51 10.36
N GLU A 364 20.87 -11.88 10.96
CA GLU A 364 20.49 -10.51 10.70
C GLU A 364 20.30 -9.76 12.02
N LYS A 365 20.82 -8.53 12.11
CA LYS A 365 20.63 -7.64 13.25
C LYS A 365 20.31 -6.22 12.80
N TYR A 366 19.17 -5.71 13.25
CA TYR A 366 18.80 -4.30 13.14
C TYR A 366 19.03 -3.63 14.49
N GLU A 367 19.64 -2.44 14.52
CA GLU A 367 19.86 -1.66 15.74
C GLU A 367 19.26 -0.27 15.58
N PHE A 368 18.64 0.24 16.64
CA PHE A 368 17.89 1.50 16.64
C PHE A 368 18.46 2.44 17.68
N THR A 369 18.73 3.69 17.28
CA THR A 369 19.11 4.75 18.22
C THR A 369 18.13 5.89 18.15
N TYR A 370 17.90 6.53 19.28
CA TYR A 370 16.92 7.58 19.45
C TYR A 370 17.56 8.81 20.05
N ASN A 371 16.86 9.93 19.90
CA ASN A 371 17.23 11.17 20.56
C ASN A 371 17.32 10.98 22.08
N ALA A 372 18.44 11.40 22.64
CA ALA A 372 18.80 11.14 24.03
C ALA A 372 18.05 12.02 25.04
N LEU A 373 17.17 12.92 24.59
CA LEU A 373 16.41 13.78 25.49
C LEU A 373 15.49 12.95 26.40
N PRO A 374 15.49 13.22 27.72
CA PRO A 374 14.57 12.58 28.64
C PRO A 374 13.11 12.84 28.23
N LEU A 375 12.31 11.78 28.21
CA LEU A 375 10.88 11.91 27.95
C LEU A 375 10.21 12.59 29.16
N PRO A 376 9.29 13.55 28.92
CA PRO A 376 8.50 14.11 29.99
C PRO A 376 7.47 13.08 30.50
N PRO A 377 7.03 13.18 31.76
CA PRO A 377 5.93 12.37 32.26
C PRO A 377 4.65 12.66 31.47
N VAL A 378 3.84 11.63 31.20
CA VAL A 378 2.54 11.77 30.50
C VAL A 378 1.58 12.78 31.14
N SER A 379 1.79 13.08 32.43
CA SER A 379 1.01 14.03 33.22
C SER A 379 1.48 15.49 33.13
N THR A 380 2.57 15.80 32.40
CA THR A 380 3.06 17.18 32.32
C THR A 380 2.12 18.10 31.53
N LEU A 381 2.13 19.38 31.91
CA LEU A 381 1.50 20.49 31.19
C LEU A 381 2.49 21.20 30.24
N ASP A 382 3.77 20.85 30.30
CA ASP A 382 4.83 21.32 29.40
C ASP A 382 4.72 20.67 28.03
N LYS A 383 3.68 21.06 27.30
CA LYS A 383 3.42 20.66 25.93
C LYS A 383 3.02 21.84 25.08
N ASP A 384 3.42 21.83 23.82
CA ASP A 384 3.02 22.83 22.83
C ASP A 384 1.53 22.70 22.49
N ILE A 385 1.04 23.55 21.59
CA ILE A 385 -0.36 23.53 21.17
C ILE A 385 -0.78 22.20 20.52
N PHE A 386 0.14 21.43 19.94
CA PHE A 386 -0.10 20.16 19.24
C PHE A 386 0.05 18.91 20.14
N GLY A 387 0.49 19.10 21.38
CA GLY A 387 0.68 18.05 22.38
C GLY A 387 2.09 17.46 22.44
N TYR A 388 3.07 18.03 21.73
CA TYR A 388 4.48 17.64 21.82
C TYR A 388 5.18 18.36 22.97
N TYR A 389 6.27 17.79 23.45
CA TYR A 389 7.05 18.38 24.53
C TYR A 389 7.66 19.73 24.12
N ASN A 390 7.44 20.76 24.92
CA ASN A 390 7.92 22.12 24.64
C ASN A 390 9.17 22.51 25.45
N GLY A 391 9.92 21.54 25.98
CA GLY A 391 11.21 21.81 26.61
C GLY A 391 11.14 22.37 28.03
N ASN A 392 10.15 21.95 28.84
CA ASN A 392 10.03 22.29 30.27
C ASN A 392 9.88 23.79 30.55
N LYS A 393 8.84 24.43 29.98
CA LYS A 393 8.59 25.87 30.17
C LYS A 393 8.02 26.23 31.54
N GLY A 394 7.67 25.23 32.37
CA GLY A 394 7.08 25.45 33.69
C GLY A 394 5.58 25.77 33.62
N ASN A 395 4.88 25.22 32.63
CA ASN A 395 3.47 25.47 32.40
C ASN A 395 2.63 24.99 33.59
N THR A 396 1.79 25.87 34.11
CA THR A 396 0.86 25.57 35.21
C THR A 396 -0.58 25.35 34.73
N THR A 397 -0.85 25.60 33.45
CA THR A 397 -2.13 25.38 32.78
C THR A 397 -1.95 25.08 31.29
N LEU A 398 -2.95 24.50 30.65
CA LEU A 398 -3.03 24.35 29.21
C LEU A 398 -3.57 25.61 28.50
N LEU A 399 -4.04 26.61 29.23
CA LEU A 399 -4.49 27.88 28.66
C LEU A 399 -3.30 28.78 28.28
N LYS A 400 -3.30 29.30 27.05
CA LYS A 400 -2.34 30.32 26.61
C LYS A 400 -2.62 31.64 27.32
N ALA A 401 -1.57 32.42 27.60
CA ALA A 401 -1.70 33.75 28.22
C ALA A 401 -2.73 34.62 27.49
N PHE A 402 -3.68 35.17 28.24
CA PHE A 402 -4.75 36.04 27.74
C PHE A 402 -4.95 37.22 28.70
N ASN A 403 -5.08 38.42 28.14
CA ASN A 403 -5.36 39.64 28.91
C ASN A 403 -6.86 39.93 28.83
N LEU A 404 -7.59 39.74 29.93
CA LEU A 404 -8.97 40.18 30.05
C LEU A 404 -8.99 41.68 30.37
N ALA A 405 -9.68 42.48 29.55
CA ALA A 405 -9.83 43.91 29.81
C ALA A 405 -10.58 44.13 31.14
N GLY A 406 -9.96 44.86 32.08
CA GLY A 406 -10.54 45.16 33.41
C GLY A 406 -9.91 44.40 34.58
N ILE A 407 -9.10 43.37 34.32
CA ILE A 407 -8.34 42.65 35.35
C ILE A 407 -6.85 42.89 35.05
N GLY A 408 -6.22 43.79 35.79
CA GLY A 408 -4.84 44.27 35.54
C GLY A 408 -3.71 43.25 35.76
N SER A 409 -3.97 41.94 35.61
CA SER A 409 -2.99 40.87 35.79
C SER A 409 -3.21 39.75 34.78
N SER A 410 -2.13 39.27 34.14
CA SER A 410 -2.14 38.03 33.36
C SER A 410 -2.48 36.84 34.27
N LEU A 411 -3.72 36.35 34.21
CA LEU A 411 -4.19 35.27 35.09
C LEU A 411 -3.51 33.92 34.82
N PHE A 412 -2.92 33.73 33.65
CA PHE A 412 -2.29 32.49 33.22
C PHE A 412 -1.00 32.77 32.44
N ASN A 413 0.08 32.07 32.78
CA ASN A 413 1.41 32.28 32.21
C ASN A 413 2.00 30.96 31.69
N SER A 414 1.31 30.31 30.75
CA SER A 414 1.82 29.11 30.08
C SER A 414 2.31 29.43 28.67
N ASP A 415 3.50 28.94 28.35
CA ASP A 415 4.09 28.98 27.02
C ASP A 415 3.73 27.69 26.28
N ARG A 416 2.83 27.79 25.30
CA ARG A 416 2.40 26.67 24.44
C ARG A 416 3.09 26.69 23.07
N THR A 417 4.20 27.44 22.93
CA THR A 417 4.95 27.49 21.67
C THR A 417 5.67 26.17 21.39
N VAL A 418 5.91 25.90 20.10
CA VAL A 418 6.69 24.74 19.66
C VAL A 418 8.15 24.99 20.02
N ASP A 419 8.76 24.02 20.71
CA ASP A 419 10.19 24.03 21.01
C ASP A 419 10.91 23.07 20.08
N ALA A 420 11.80 23.60 19.23
CA ALA A 420 12.47 22.83 18.18
C ALA A 420 13.38 21.70 18.71
N TYR A 421 13.78 21.77 19.99
CA TYR A 421 14.61 20.76 20.64
C TYR A 421 13.76 19.76 21.43
N GLY A 422 12.82 20.24 22.24
CA GLY A 422 11.92 19.41 23.03
C GLY A 422 11.08 18.43 22.19
N ILE A 423 10.63 18.85 21.01
CA ILE A 423 9.84 18.00 20.10
C ILE A 423 10.60 16.76 19.59
N LEU A 424 11.93 16.76 19.65
CA LEU A 424 12.76 15.63 19.21
C LEU A 424 12.83 14.50 20.25
N ALA A 425 12.37 14.71 21.49
CA ALA A 425 12.50 13.71 22.55
C ALA A 425 11.87 12.36 22.17
N GLY A 426 12.64 11.28 22.29
CA GLY A 426 12.22 9.92 21.93
C GLY A 426 12.05 9.65 20.43
N SER A 427 12.40 10.60 19.55
CA SER A 427 12.38 10.37 18.09
C SER A 427 13.55 9.47 17.65
N LEU A 428 13.31 8.60 16.67
CA LEU A 428 14.33 7.73 16.09
C LEU A 428 15.34 8.55 15.28
N GLU A 429 16.63 8.33 15.53
CA GLU A 429 17.73 9.03 14.87
C GLU A 429 18.47 8.13 13.88
N THR A 430 18.67 6.85 14.21
CA THR A 430 19.35 5.93 13.30
C THR A 430 18.71 4.55 13.27
N VAL A 431 18.80 3.93 12.10
CA VAL A 431 18.62 2.49 11.89
C VAL A 431 19.93 1.97 11.34
N LYS A 432 20.58 1.09 12.08
CA LYS A 432 21.70 0.30 11.57
C LYS A 432 21.17 -1.04 11.09
N TYR A 433 21.51 -1.38 9.87
CA TYR A 433 21.02 -2.56 9.19
C TYR A 433 21.97 -3.74 9.42
N PRO A 434 21.52 -4.97 9.14
CA PRO A 434 22.38 -6.16 9.14
C PRO A 434 23.61 -6.02 8.24
N THR A 435 23.54 -5.10 7.27
CA THR A 435 24.65 -4.71 6.39
C THR A 435 25.84 -4.09 7.08
N GLY A 436 25.68 -3.62 8.33
CA GLY A 436 26.61 -2.71 8.98
C GLY A 436 26.42 -1.25 8.57
N GLY A 437 25.81 -1.00 7.41
CA GLY A 437 25.40 0.33 6.98
C GLY A 437 24.31 0.91 7.88
N THR A 438 24.23 2.23 7.92
CA THR A 438 23.35 2.99 8.81
C THR A 438 22.60 4.04 8.02
N THR A 439 21.29 4.14 8.25
CA THR A 439 20.49 5.28 7.82
C THR A 439 20.30 6.20 9.01
N LYS A 440 20.61 7.48 8.83
CA LYS A 440 20.44 8.53 9.84
C LYS A 440 19.36 9.51 9.41
N PHE A 441 18.42 9.77 10.30
CA PHE A 441 17.27 10.64 10.11
C PHE A 441 17.51 11.97 10.83
N TYR A 442 17.34 13.06 10.10
CA TYR A 442 17.38 14.41 10.66
C TYR A 442 15.98 14.98 10.58
N CYS A 443 15.31 14.97 11.73
CA CYS A 443 13.98 15.53 11.89
C CYS A 443 14.05 16.98 12.37
N GLY A 444 13.02 17.77 12.02
CA GLY A 444 12.81 19.08 12.62
C GLY A 444 11.32 19.39 12.75
N PRO A 445 10.97 20.46 13.49
CA PRO A 445 9.60 20.91 13.58
C PRO A 445 9.07 21.26 12.20
N ASN A 446 7.78 21.04 11.98
CA ASN A 446 7.10 21.47 10.78
C ASN A 446 6.93 23.00 10.80
N VAL A 447 7.68 23.72 9.96
CA VAL A 447 7.68 25.19 9.86
C VAL A 447 7.26 25.65 8.46
N VAL A 448 6.31 26.58 8.42
CA VAL A 448 5.77 27.24 7.23
C VAL A 448 6.24 28.68 7.20
N ASP A 449 6.92 29.06 6.13
CA ASP A 449 7.45 30.42 5.86
C ASP A 449 8.32 30.98 7.01
N GLY A 450 8.95 30.11 7.81
CA GLY A 450 9.79 30.48 8.95
C GLY A 450 9.07 30.98 10.21
N VAL A 451 7.73 31.07 10.21
CA VAL A 451 6.96 31.70 11.30
C VAL A 451 5.80 30.84 11.83
N ARG A 452 5.14 30.05 10.98
CA ARG A 452 3.96 29.25 11.38
C ARG A 452 4.35 27.79 11.57
N TYR A 453 3.90 27.16 12.65
CA TYR A 453 4.17 25.74 12.89
C TYR A 453 2.98 24.87 12.51
N ALA A 454 3.25 23.63 12.08
CA ALA A 454 2.26 22.56 11.96
C ALA A 454 2.60 21.37 12.89
N PRO A 455 1.67 20.43 13.10
CA PRO A 455 1.87 19.32 14.03
C PRO A 455 3.00 18.38 13.61
N GLY A 456 3.85 18.04 14.58
CA GLY A 456 4.83 16.95 14.51
C GLY A 456 6.13 17.28 13.80
N LEU A 457 6.99 16.27 13.76
CA LEU A 457 8.30 16.29 13.10
C LEU A 457 8.18 15.99 11.60
N ARG A 458 9.12 16.53 10.83
CA ARG A 458 9.32 16.24 9.40
C ARG A 458 10.77 15.90 9.14
N ILE A 459 10.98 15.01 8.17
CA ILE A 459 12.31 14.61 7.74
C ILE A 459 12.93 15.73 6.90
N ASN A 460 13.96 16.39 7.40
CA ASN A 460 14.67 17.42 6.65
C ASN A 460 15.80 16.83 5.83
N LYS A 461 16.43 15.78 6.35
CA LYS A 461 17.57 15.12 5.71
C LYS A 461 17.64 13.64 6.11
N ILE A 462 18.04 12.79 5.18
CA ILE A 462 18.41 11.40 5.39
C ILE A 462 19.85 11.22 4.90
N GLU A 463 20.69 10.56 5.69
CA GLU A 463 22.04 10.15 5.29
C GLU A 463 22.12 8.63 5.29
N THR A 464 22.60 8.05 4.20
CA THR A 464 22.96 6.64 4.10
C THR A 464 24.46 6.53 4.28
N ILE A 465 24.88 5.76 5.27
CA ILE A 465 26.26 5.56 5.68
C ILE A 465 26.62 4.09 5.47
N ASP A 466 27.76 3.80 4.86
CA ASP A 466 28.24 2.43 4.69
C ASP A 466 28.83 1.84 5.99
N SER A 467 29.27 0.58 5.93
CA SER A 467 29.90 -0.12 7.06
C SER A 467 31.21 0.52 7.52
N ASP A 468 31.89 1.28 6.66
CA ASP A 468 33.15 1.98 6.96
C ASP A 468 32.91 3.39 7.52
N SER A 469 31.66 3.70 7.89
CA SER A 469 31.23 5.00 8.40
C SER A 469 31.38 6.16 7.39
N LYS A 470 31.38 5.88 6.08
CA LYS A 470 31.38 6.91 5.03
C LYS A 470 29.96 7.17 4.55
N ILE A 471 29.64 8.44 4.34
CA ILE A 471 28.35 8.84 3.74
C ILE A 471 28.38 8.43 2.27
N VAL A 472 27.42 7.61 1.85
CA VAL A 472 27.26 7.14 0.46
C VAL A 472 26.25 8.00 -0.28
N ASN A 473 25.18 8.40 0.42
CA ASN A 473 24.12 9.21 -0.14
C ASN A 473 23.55 10.14 0.92
N THR A 474 23.22 11.36 0.50
CA THR A 474 22.45 12.30 1.32
C THR A 474 21.22 12.74 0.54
N LYS A 475 20.05 12.61 1.17
CA LYS A 475 18.79 13.09 0.63
C LYS A 475 18.26 14.23 1.48
N VAL A 476 18.11 15.42 0.90
CA VAL A 476 17.58 16.61 1.58
C VAL A 476 16.18 16.91 1.08
N PHE A 477 15.28 17.26 2.00
CA PHE A 477 13.88 17.54 1.73
C PHE A 477 13.58 19.02 2.03
N SER A 478 12.84 19.65 1.13
CA SER A 478 12.27 20.98 1.32
C SER A 478 10.79 20.91 1.06
N TYR A 479 10.02 21.48 1.99
CA TYR A 479 8.56 21.46 1.97
C TYR A 479 8.02 22.87 1.80
N GLN A 480 7.17 23.07 0.81
CA GLN A 480 6.61 24.37 0.45
C GLN A 480 5.10 24.27 0.25
N GLU A 481 4.43 25.43 0.22
CA GLU A 481 2.99 25.52 -0.06
C GLU A 481 2.16 24.66 0.92
N LEU A 482 2.31 24.89 2.22
CA LEU A 482 1.47 24.17 3.19
C LEU A 482 0.00 24.50 2.93
N THR A 483 -0.74 23.50 2.45
CA THR A 483 -2.17 23.52 2.16
C THR A 483 -2.88 22.55 3.09
N GLY A 484 -3.98 22.98 3.68
CA GLY A 484 -4.61 22.28 4.81
C GLY A 484 -5.27 23.28 5.76
N ARG A 485 -6.14 24.14 5.22
CA ARG A 485 -7.05 24.90 6.07
C ARG A 485 -8.20 23.98 6.46
N SER A 486 -8.14 23.38 7.65
CA SER A 486 -9.39 23.13 8.37
C SER A 486 -9.83 24.46 8.96
N THR A 487 -10.88 25.04 8.40
CA THR A 487 -11.61 26.13 9.04
C THR A 487 -12.42 25.60 10.20
N THR A 488 -11.78 25.46 11.35
CA THR A 488 -12.44 25.63 12.65
C THR A 488 -11.38 26.18 13.60
N PHE A 489 -11.47 27.50 13.80
CA PHE A 489 -10.82 28.32 14.84
C PHE A 489 -9.47 27.83 15.38
N PRO A 490 -8.33 28.34 14.86
CA PRO A 490 -7.25 28.67 15.76
C PRO A 490 -7.74 29.81 16.68
N ASP A 491 -7.32 29.76 17.94
CA ASP A 491 -7.56 30.76 18.98
C ASP A 491 -8.99 30.78 19.56
N TYR A 492 -9.08 30.35 20.83
CA TYR A 492 -10.16 30.64 21.77
C TYR A 492 -11.58 30.37 21.24
N ALA A 493 -12.03 29.10 21.19
CA ALA A 493 -13.46 28.87 21.11
C ALA A 493 -14.07 29.31 22.46
N VAL A 494 -14.61 30.53 22.51
CA VAL A 494 -15.55 30.94 23.54
C VAL A 494 -16.81 30.13 23.32
N ARG A 495 -16.94 28.99 23.99
CA ARG A 495 -18.24 28.36 24.17
C ARG A 495 -19.03 29.22 25.13
N GLN A 496 -19.99 29.99 24.62
CA GLN A 496 -21.02 30.53 25.49
C GLN A 496 -21.91 29.39 26.00
N GLN A 497 -21.68 28.91 27.22
CA GLN A 497 -22.70 28.10 27.90
C GLN A 497 -23.79 29.05 28.40
N MET A 498 -25.04 28.62 28.30
CA MET A 498 -26.16 29.35 28.87
C MET A 498 -26.72 28.57 30.06
N VAL A 499 -26.82 29.31 31.17
CA VAL A 499 -27.69 29.16 32.34
C VAL A 499 -27.62 27.81 33.09
N ASP A 500 -27.11 27.90 34.32
CA ASP A 500 -27.33 26.92 35.38
C ASP A 500 -28.84 26.61 35.52
N PRO A 501 -29.28 25.35 35.28
CA PRO A 501 -30.69 24.95 35.41
C PRO A 501 -31.24 25.13 36.84
N LEU A 502 -30.37 25.28 37.85
CA LEU A 502 -30.77 25.44 39.24
C LEU A 502 -31.33 26.83 39.56
N PHE A 503 -31.29 27.79 38.63
CA PHE A 503 -31.82 29.14 38.81
C PHE A 503 -33.21 29.39 38.20
N PHE A 504 -33.91 28.36 37.74
CA PHE A 504 -35.34 28.44 37.42
C PHE A 504 -36.18 28.27 38.68
N ASN A 505 -36.32 29.34 39.48
CA ASN A 505 -37.35 29.38 40.50
C ASN A 505 -38.74 29.56 39.87
N SER A 506 -39.75 28.95 40.50
CA SER A 506 -41.12 28.75 40.00
C SER A 506 -41.96 30.02 39.76
N ASN A 507 -41.36 31.22 39.73
CA ASN A 507 -42.06 32.50 39.70
C ASN A 507 -41.69 33.38 38.49
N GLY A 508 -41.41 32.79 37.33
CA GLY A 508 -41.46 33.50 36.04
C GLY A 508 -40.43 34.63 35.84
N ALA A 509 -39.33 34.67 36.59
CA ALA A 509 -38.25 35.61 36.35
C ALA A 509 -37.20 35.00 35.40
N TRP A 510 -37.06 35.60 34.22
CA TRP A 510 -35.97 35.29 33.29
C TRP A 510 -34.68 35.89 33.85
N SER A 511 -33.74 35.04 34.28
CA SER A 511 -32.35 35.47 34.49
C SER A 511 -31.51 34.96 33.33
N CYS A 512 -30.80 35.87 32.66
CA CYS A 512 -29.81 35.54 31.66
C CYS A 512 -28.42 35.62 32.31
N SER A 513 -27.70 34.50 32.33
CA SER A 513 -26.26 34.50 32.47
C SER A 513 -25.65 34.06 31.14
N SER A 514 -24.60 34.77 30.72
CA SER A 514 -23.71 34.27 29.65
C SER A 514 -22.47 33.73 30.33
N GLU A 515 -22.13 32.46 30.09
CA GLU A 515 -20.86 31.86 30.50
C GLU A 515 -19.93 31.82 29.30
N ASN A 516 -18.91 32.68 29.24
CA ASN A 516 -17.87 32.57 28.21
C ASN A 516 -16.86 31.48 28.60
N THR A 517 -17.05 30.24 28.16
CA THR A 517 -16.13 29.12 28.40
C THR A 517 -15.10 29.02 27.29
N TYR A 518 -13.85 29.37 27.57
CA TYR A 518 -12.76 29.23 26.60
C TYR A 518 -12.28 27.76 26.54
N VAL A 519 -12.56 27.06 25.43
CA VAL A 519 -12.13 25.68 25.19
C VAL A 519 -11.29 25.61 23.91
N LEU A 520 -10.17 24.88 23.95
CA LEU A 520 -9.48 24.46 22.73
C LEU A 520 -10.22 23.24 22.17
N SER A 521 -11.22 23.46 21.32
CA SER A 521 -11.91 22.38 20.60
C SER A 521 -11.22 22.08 19.27
N ASN A 522 -10.72 20.85 19.13
CA ASN A 522 -10.27 20.16 17.91
C ASN A 522 -9.38 20.97 16.95
N LEU A 523 -8.07 20.81 17.15
CA LEU A 523 -7.03 21.26 16.23
C LEU A 523 -7.22 20.63 14.83
N PRO A 524 -6.81 21.32 13.75
CA PRO A 524 -6.80 20.74 12.41
C PRO A 524 -5.98 19.45 12.41
N GLN A 525 -6.55 18.36 11.89
CA GLN A 525 -5.87 17.06 11.85
C GLN A 525 -5.03 16.85 10.58
N ASN A 526 -5.26 17.65 9.54
CA ASN A 526 -4.75 17.38 8.19
C ASN A 526 -3.99 18.58 7.63
N PHE A 527 -2.66 18.46 7.54
CA PHE A 527 -1.75 19.45 6.98
C PHE A 527 -0.84 18.80 5.94
N TYR A 528 -0.77 19.41 4.75
CA TYR A 528 -0.11 18.82 3.59
C TYR A 528 0.71 19.85 2.83
N TYR A 529 1.72 19.41 2.11
CA TYR A 529 2.54 20.32 1.28
C TYR A 529 2.16 20.18 -0.18
N GLY A 530 1.91 21.32 -0.83
CA GLY A 530 1.61 21.40 -2.27
C GLY A 530 2.84 21.17 -3.15
N LEU A 531 4.03 21.47 -2.62
CA LEU A 531 5.30 21.27 -3.33
C LEU A 531 6.37 20.70 -2.40
N ILE A 532 6.97 19.59 -2.84
CA ILE A 532 8.08 18.94 -2.15
C ILE A 532 9.25 18.80 -3.09
N THR A 533 10.40 19.30 -2.68
CA THR A 533 11.66 19.16 -3.40
C THR A 533 12.57 18.21 -2.66
N THR A 534 13.08 17.18 -3.35
CA THR A 534 14.10 16.28 -2.82
C THR A 534 15.38 16.40 -3.61
N LYS A 535 16.50 16.61 -2.92
CA LYS A 535 17.84 16.67 -3.52
C LYS A 535 18.64 15.46 -3.06
N GLU A 536 19.11 14.65 -4.00
CA GLU A 536 19.96 13.49 -3.74
C GLU A 536 21.41 13.84 -4.12
N MET A 537 22.33 13.71 -3.16
CA MET A 537 23.76 13.98 -3.30
C MET A 537 24.56 12.70 -3.07
N GLY A 538 25.64 12.51 -3.83
CA GLY A 538 26.60 11.43 -3.63
C GLY A 538 27.46 11.65 -2.39
N GLY A 539 28.20 10.63 -1.97
CA GLY A 539 29.14 10.70 -0.84
C GLY A 539 30.27 11.72 -1.00
N ASP A 540 30.54 12.16 -2.23
CA ASP A 540 31.48 13.24 -2.56
C ASP A 540 30.85 14.64 -2.48
N GLY A 541 29.58 14.73 -2.08
CA GLY A 541 28.82 15.97 -1.98
C GLY A 541 28.33 16.52 -3.32
N ARG A 542 28.53 15.80 -4.44
CA ARG A 542 28.01 16.23 -5.75
C ARG A 542 26.53 15.92 -5.87
N ASP A 543 25.79 16.84 -6.46
CA ASP A 543 24.38 16.64 -6.76
C ASP A 543 24.21 15.55 -7.81
N LEU A 544 23.42 14.54 -7.48
CA LEU A 544 23.07 13.48 -8.41
C LEU A 544 21.78 13.85 -9.14
N VAL A 545 20.74 14.16 -8.37
CA VAL A 545 19.37 14.31 -8.88
C VAL A 545 18.54 15.23 -7.98
N THR A 546 17.74 16.11 -8.59
CA THR A 546 16.66 16.82 -7.92
C THR A 546 15.30 16.32 -8.42
N LYS A 547 14.35 16.07 -7.50
CA LYS A 547 12.96 15.71 -7.84
C LYS A 547 12.01 16.72 -7.20
N GLN A 548 10.99 17.13 -7.94
CA GLN A 548 9.87 17.91 -7.42
C GLN A 548 8.57 17.13 -7.55
N TYR A 549 7.78 17.16 -6.47
CA TYR A 549 6.49 16.51 -6.36
C TYR A 549 5.44 17.58 -6.10
N PHE A 550 4.44 17.64 -6.96
CA PHE A 550 3.37 18.62 -6.88
C PHE A 550 2.07 17.91 -6.52
N ILE A 551 1.45 18.39 -5.45
CA ILE A 551 0.29 17.77 -4.82
C ILE A 551 -0.84 18.78 -4.82
N ASP A 552 -1.97 18.39 -5.40
CA ASP A 552 -3.16 19.26 -5.43
C ASP A 552 -4.16 18.76 -4.38
N PRO A 553 -4.44 19.55 -3.33
CA PRO A 553 -5.47 19.23 -2.35
C PRO A 553 -6.89 19.45 -2.89
N SER A 554 -7.06 20.18 -3.99
CA SER A 554 -8.35 20.59 -4.57
C SER A 554 -8.82 19.74 -5.75
N ALA A 555 -8.00 18.76 -6.17
CA ALA A 555 -8.25 17.89 -7.32
C ALA A 555 -9.55 17.07 -7.22
N ASP A 556 -10.20 16.99 -6.05
CA ASP A 556 -11.51 16.37 -5.83
C ASP A 556 -12.71 17.22 -6.33
N GLY A 557 -12.46 18.30 -7.08
CA GLY A 557 -13.51 19.10 -7.73
C GLY A 557 -14.43 19.84 -6.76
N ALA A 558 -13.96 20.12 -5.54
CA ALA A 558 -14.68 20.95 -4.58
C ALA A 558 -14.65 22.40 -5.07
N THR A 559 -15.78 22.89 -5.58
CA THR A 559 -15.97 24.31 -5.88
C THR A 559 -15.68 25.11 -4.62
N SER A 560 -14.91 26.18 -4.77
CA SER A 560 -14.46 27.16 -3.79
C SER A 560 -15.56 27.93 -3.02
N GLY A 561 -16.77 27.38 -2.93
CA GLY A 561 -17.89 27.92 -2.17
C GLY A 561 -18.14 27.13 -0.89
N ASN A 562 -18.00 27.80 0.25
CA ASN A 562 -18.24 27.33 1.63
C ASN A 562 -17.22 26.34 2.19
N ILE A 563 -16.22 26.94 2.82
CA ILE A 563 -15.07 26.31 3.50
C ILE A 563 -15.52 25.57 4.79
N LEU A 564 -16.76 25.76 5.26
CA LEU A 564 -17.38 25.05 6.39
C LEU A 564 -17.69 23.56 6.10
N THR A 565 -17.49 23.08 4.88
CA THR A 565 -18.01 21.78 4.40
C THR A 565 -17.17 20.55 4.74
N GLY A 566 -16.07 20.67 5.51
CA GLY A 566 -15.41 19.51 6.13
C GLY A 566 -15.06 18.35 5.19
N GLY A 567 -14.91 18.63 3.88
CA GLY A 567 -14.63 17.61 2.89
C GLY A 567 -13.31 16.92 3.21
N TYR A 568 -13.26 15.60 3.09
CA TYR A 568 -12.00 14.85 3.08
C TYR A 568 -11.25 15.24 1.80
N TYR A 569 -10.48 16.33 1.84
CA TYR A 569 -9.56 16.68 0.77
C TYR A 569 -8.51 15.57 0.68
N ARG A 570 -8.51 14.82 -0.41
CA ARG A 570 -7.51 13.78 -0.65
C ARG A 570 -6.38 14.38 -1.47
N GLN A 571 -5.16 14.12 -1.00
CA GLN A 571 -3.94 14.57 -1.66
C GLN A 571 -3.64 13.66 -2.83
N ARG A 572 -3.37 14.25 -4.00
CA ARG A 572 -2.96 13.48 -5.18
C ARG A 572 -1.72 14.10 -5.80
N LEU A 573 -0.74 13.26 -6.08
CA LEU A 573 0.40 13.61 -6.91
C LEU A 573 -0.12 13.81 -8.34
N TYR A 574 -0.14 15.05 -8.81
CA TYR A 574 -0.59 15.37 -10.18
C TYR A 574 0.59 15.69 -11.12
N LYS A 575 1.77 15.98 -10.56
CA LYS A 575 2.97 16.21 -11.36
C LYS A 575 4.23 15.81 -10.60
N LYS A 576 5.17 15.18 -11.31
CA LYS A 576 6.51 14.84 -10.84
C LYS A 576 7.53 15.31 -11.86
N GLU A 577 8.53 16.08 -11.43
CA GLU A 577 9.59 16.59 -12.29
C GLU A 577 10.96 16.11 -11.78
N LEU A 578 11.81 15.70 -12.72
CA LEU A 578 13.18 15.23 -12.48
C LEU A 578 14.15 16.20 -13.16
N TYR A 579 15.14 16.68 -12.40
CA TYR A 579 16.14 17.61 -12.87
C TYR A 579 17.54 17.02 -12.74
N LYS A 580 18.39 17.32 -13.71
CA LYS A 580 19.83 17.06 -13.67
C LYS A 580 20.50 18.20 -12.92
N GLU A 581 21.30 17.87 -11.91
CA GLU A 581 22.00 18.84 -11.05
C GLU A 581 21.05 19.79 -10.28
N ASN A 582 21.58 20.71 -9.48
CA ASN A 582 20.82 21.61 -8.59
C ASN A 582 20.14 22.80 -9.31
N ASP A 583 20.14 22.83 -10.65
CA ASP A 583 19.62 23.95 -11.44
C ASP A 583 18.16 23.71 -11.86
N LEU A 584 17.24 24.30 -11.10
CA LEU A 584 15.80 24.28 -11.36
C LEU A 584 15.39 25.10 -12.59
N ALA A 585 16.27 25.93 -13.16
CA ALA A 585 15.88 26.89 -14.19
C ALA A 585 15.88 26.31 -15.61
N GLN A 586 16.71 25.30 -15.95
CA GLN A 586 16.77 24.78 -17.35
C GLN A 586 17.11 23.29 -17.54
N ASN A 587 17.32 22.50 -16.49
CA ASN A 587 17.80 21.11 -16.60
C ASN A 587 16.75 20.05 -16.24
N ILE A 588 15.48 20.28 -16.57
CA ILE A 588 14.48 19.19 -16.49
C ILE A 588 14.90 18.07 -17.47
N VAL A 589 14.82 16.83 -17.01
CA VAL A 589 15.13 15.62 -17.79
C VAL A 589 13.86 14.81 -18.06
N LYS A 590 12.95 14.80 -17.08
CA LYS A 590 11.72 14.02 -17.15
C LYS A 590 10.59 14.72 -16.40
N ARG A 591 9.40 14.71 -16.98
CA ARG A 591 8.14 15.13 -16.34
C ARG A 591 7.11 14.03 -16.49
N ASN A 592 6.48 13.66 -15.38
CA ASN A 592 5.25 12.86 -15.36
C ASN A 592 4.10 13.75 -14.88
N THR A 593 3.01 13.81 -15.64
CA THR A 593 1.78 14.52 -15.29
C THR A 593 0.63 13.53 -15.21
N PHE A 594 -0.18 13.63 -14.16
CA PHE A 594 -1.35 12.79 -13.92
C PHE A 594 -2.60 13.67 -13.85
N THR A 595 -3.55 13.39 -14.72
CA THR A 595 -4.88 13.99 -14.66
C THR A 595 -5.84 12.99 -14.02
N PHE A 596 -6.70 13.47 -13.14
CA PHE A 596 -7.71 12.66 -12.48
C PHE A 596 -9.10 13.09 -12.90
N ASN A 597 -10.01 12.13 -13.04
CA ASN A 597 -11.43 12.39 -13.16
C ASN A 597 -12.10 12.15 -11.81
N VAL A 598 -12.93 13.09 -11.37
CA VAL A 598 -13.73 12.97 -10.15
C VAL A 598 -15.18 12.79 -10.56
N GLU A 599 -15.67 11.56 -10.46
CA GLU A 599 -17.07 11.28 -10.68
C GLU A 599 -17.83 11.23 -9.35
N ARG A 600 -18.88 12.04 -9.27
CA ARG A 600 -19.81 12.03 -8.14
C ARG A 600 -20.91 11.02 -8.47
N ASN A 601 -21.03 9.98 -7.66
CA ASN A 601 -22.13 9.02 -7.82
C ASN A 601 -23.45 9.69 -7.38
N SER A 602 -24.48 9.62 -8.21
CA SER A 602 -25.78 10.30 -8.03
C SER A 602 -26.72 9.58 -7.06
N ASN A 603 -26.38 8.37 -6.61
CA ASN A 603 -27.23 7.58 -5.72
C ASN A 603 -27.13 8.03 -4.26
N ASN A 604 -28.23 7.92 -3.50
CA ASN A 604 -28.32 8.31 -2.08
C ASN A 604 -27.43 7.51 -1.11
N ASP A 605 -26.61 6.57 -1.60
CA ASP A 605 -25.63 5.79 -0.83
C ASP A 605 -24.53 6.64 -0.16
N HIS A 606 -24.51 7.94 -0.45
CA HIS A 606 -23.38 8.86 -0.23
C HIS A 606 -23.75 10.08 0.63
N LEU A 607 -24.91 10.06 1.30
CA LEU A 607 -25.35 11.13 2.19
C LEU A 607 -25.12 10.72 3.65
N ILE A 608 -24.13 11.34 4.30
CA ILE A 608 -23.90 11.21 5.75
C ILE A 608 -24.29 12.51 6.42
N TRP A 609 -25.19 12.41 7.39
CA TRP A 609 -25.61 13.56 8.17
C TRP A 609 -24.69 13.68 9.38
N LYS A 610 -23.82 14.70 9.38
CA LYS A 610 -23.10 15.11 10.59
C LYS A 610 -23.79 16.33 11.15
N LEU A 611 -24.27 16.26 12.38
CA LEU A 611 -24.81 17.43 13.04
C LEU A 611 -23.67 18.10 13.79
N ILE A 612 -23.39 19.36 13.45
CA ILE A 612 -22.63 20.25 14.34
C ILE A 612 -23.67 21.06 15.09
N PRO A 613 -23.85 20.85 16.40
CA PRO A 613 -24.56 21.81 17.22
C PRO A 613 -23.74 23.09 17.25
N SER A 614 -24.06 24.04 16.37
CA SER A 614 -23.58 25.41 16.50
C SER A 614 -24.41 26.08 17.59
N TYR A 615 -23.82 26.31 18.76
CA TYR A 615 -24.34 27.30 19.68
C TYR A 615 -24.03 28.66 19.05
N LEU A 616 -25.00 29.27 18.36
CA LEU A 616 -24.79 30.58 17.73
C LEU A 616 -24.44 31.62 18.79
N THR A 617 -23.31 32.28 18.54
CA THR A 617 -22.91 33.56 19.11
C THR A 617 -23.86 34.66 18.66
N ASN A 618 -24.28 35.54 19.56
CA ASN A 618 -24.98 36.77 19.21
C ASN A 618 -24.15 37.63 18.24
N THR A 619 -24.69 37.93 17.05
CA THR A 619 -24.33 39.14 16.32
C THR A 619 -24.96 40.34 17.02
N TYR A 620 -24.13 41.25 17.53
CA TYR A 620 -24.58 42.56 18.00
C TYR A 620 -25.26 43.32 16.83
N LEU A 621 -26.59 43.37 16.83
CA LEU A 621 -27.35 44.34 16.05
C LEU A 621 -27.58 45.56 16.94
N ASP A 622 -26.72 46.57 16.73
CA ASP A 622 -26.83 47.98 17.11
C ASP A 622 -27.21 48.40 18.55
N ASN A 623 -26.66 49.55 18.93
CA ASN A 623 -26.63 50.17 20.27
C ASN A 623 -28.00 50.62 20.86
N THR A 624 -29.09 49.87 20.71
CA THR A 624 -30.39 50.26 21.30
C THR A 624 -30.99 49.18 22.21
N LEU A 625 -30.99 49.51 23.49
CA LEU A 625 -31.70 48.97 24.65
C LEU A 625 -32.91 48.01 24.39
N TYR A 626 -32.79 46.83 25.03
CA TYR A 626 -33.82 45.88 25.49
C TYR A 626 -34.85 45.31 24.49
N THR A 627 -34.67 44.02 24.15
CA THR A 627 -35.65 42.94 24.44
C THR A 627 -34.91 41.60 24.53
N CYS A 628 -35.44 40.68 25.33
CA CYS A 628 -34.98 39.32 25.55
C CYS A 628 -34.58 38.60 24.24
N LEU A 629 -33.46 37.87 24.32
CA LEU A 629 -32.86 37.09 23.25
C LEU A 629 -33.84 36.05 22.68
N ASP A 630 -34.13 36.14 21.38
CA ASP A 630 -34.74 35.05 20.63
C ASP A 630 -33.72 33.92 20.49
N TYR A 631 -34.03 32.77 21.08
CA TYR A 631 -33.23 31.55 20.92
C TYR A 631 -33.51 30.98 19.53
N SER A 632 -32.57 31.10 18.62
CA SER A 632 -32.55 30.29 17.40
C SER A 632 -31.39 29.31 17.49
N ALA A 633 -31.71 28.02 17.64
CA ALA A 633 -30.73 26.97 17.42
C ALA A 633 -30.34 27.01 15.94
N GLY A 634 -29.20 27.62 15.63
CA GLY A 634 -28.61 27.55 14.30
C GLY A 634 -28.11 26.13 14.06
N VAL A 635 -28.44 25.56 12.89
CA VAL A 635 -27.74 24.40 12.36
C VAL A 635 -26.78 24.91 11.31
N ASP A 636 -25.50 24.99 11.66
CA ASP A 636 -24.47 25.13 10.64
C ASP A 636 -24.25 23.76 9.99
N SER A 637 -24.93 23.60 8.86
CA SER A 637 -24.65 22.68 7.76
C SER A 637 -25.03 21.20 7.90
N LEU A 638 -25.72 20.72 6.85
CA LEU A 638 -25.87 19.31 6.52
C LEU A 638 -24.65 18.93 5.67
N TYR A 639 -23.91 17.93 6.13
CA TYR A 639 -22.80 17.38 5.36
C TYR A 639 -23.33 16.31 4.40
N SER A 640 -22.58 16.08 3.33
CA SER A 640 -22.68 14.85 2.55
C SER A 640 -21.25 14.34 2.40
N LEU A 641 -20.87 13.34 3.18
CA LEU A 641 -19.66 12.58 2.91
C LEU A 641 -19.94 11.65 1.75
N ARG A 642 -19.58 12.09 0.55
CA ARG A 642 -19.83 11.33 -0.67
C ARG A 642 -18.64 10.42 -0.95
N SER A 643 -18.90 9.13 -1.23
CA SER A 643 -17.89 8.29 -1.86
C SER A 643 -17.64 8.86 -3.25
N ASN A 644 -16.50 9.54 -3.41
CA ASN A 644 -16.09 10.09 -4.69
C ASN A 644 -15.26 9.04 -5.44
N TRP A 645 -15.58 8.89 -6.72
CA TRP A 645 -14.80 8.11 -7.64
C TRP A 645 -13.69 8.98 -8.17
N VAL A 646 -12.44 8.64 -7.88
CA VAL A 646 -11.33 9.42 -8.41
C VAL A 646 -10.30 8.51 -9.02
N THR A 647 -10.34 8.45 -10.34
CA THR A 647 -9.50 7.59 -11.18
C THR A 647 -8.52 8.43 -11.99
N ILE A 648 -7.38 7.85 -12.35
CA ILE A 648 -6.44 8.50 -13.29
C ILE A 648 -7.11 8.50 -14.65
N SER A 649 -7.36 9.67 -15.24
CA SER A 649 -7.93 9.81 -16.59
C SER A 649 -6.86 9.96 -17.65
N GLN A 650 -5.70 10.51 -17.30
CA GLN A 650 -4.57 10.68 -18.22
C GLN A 650 -3.23 10.56 -17.48
N GLU A 651 -2.26 9.95 -18.13
CA GLU A 651 -0.85 9.97 -17.76
C GLU A 651 -0.04 10.49 -18.96
N GLU A 652 0.78 11.50 -18.71
CA GLU A 652 1.71 12.05 -19.68
C GLU A 652 3.13 11.92 -19.14
N GLU A 653 4.03 11.38 -19.96
CA GLU A 653 5.46 11.30 -19.68
C GLU A 653 6.24 12.04 -20.76
N LYS A 654 7.02 13.04 -20.36
CA LYS A 654 7.85 13.86 -21.26
C LYS A 654 9.31 13.77 -20.88
N PHE A 655 10.18 13.67 -21.88
CA PHE A 655 11.63 13.71 -21.74
C PHE A 655 12.18 15.00 -22.36
N PHE A 656 13.25 15.50 -21.77
CA PHE A 656 13.84 16.78 -22.15
C PHE A 656 15.36 16.66 -22.28
N GLU A 657 15.91 17.36 -23.28
CA GLU A 657 17.34 17.54 -23.48
C GLU A 657 17.63 19.04 -23.65
N ASN A 658 18.47 19.62 -22.79
CA ASN A 658 18.76 21.05 -22.75
C ASN A 658 17.51 21.95 -22.70
N GLY A 659 16.50 21.53 -21.92
CA GLY A 659 15.24 22.25 -21.76
C GLY A 659 14.24 22.08 -22.92
N VAL A 660 14.59 21.33 -23.97
CA VAL A 660 13.72 21.06 -25.12
C VAL A 660 13.11 19.67 -24.99
N GLU A 661 11.79 19.56 -25.22
CA GLU A 661 11.08 18.28 -25.22
C GLU A 661 11.55 17.40 -26.40
N THR A 662 12.01 16.18 -26.12
CA THR A 662 12.54 15.25 -27.14
C THR A 662 11.61 14.07 -27.40
N LEU A 663 10.91 13.58 -26.38
CA LEU A 663 9.98 12.45 -26.46
C LEU A 663 8.80 12.69 -25.53
N SER A 664 7.61 12.28 -25.97
CA SER A 664 6.39 12.28 -25.16
C SER A 664 5.65 10.95 -25.30
N SER A 665 5.17 10.40 -24.20
CA SER A 665 4.22 9.29 -24.18
C SER A 665 2.95 9.75 -23.46
N ASN A 666 1.80 9.45 -24.06
CA ASN A 666 0.50 9.83 -23.52
C ASN A 666 -0.39 8.59 -23.42
N LYS A 667 -1.03 8.42 -22.26
CA LYS A 667 -2.05 7.40 -22.02
C LYS A 667 -3.31 8.07 -21.46
N ALA A 668 -4.47 7.68 -21.97
CA ALA A 668 -5.75 8.08 -21.43
C ALA A 668 -6.57 6.84 -21.05
N TYR A 669 -7.33 6.95 -19.95
CA TYR A 669 -8.10 5.86 -19.37
C TYR A 669 -9.58 6.24 -19.28
N GLU A 670 -10.47 5.32 -19.65
CA GLU A 670 -11.91 5.45 -19.45
C GLU A 670 -12.45 4.30 -18.58
N TYR A 671 -13.42 4.62 -17.73
CA TYR A 671 -14.01 3.73 -16.73
C TYR A 671 -15.53 3.70 -16.91
N LEU A 672 -16.00 2.96 -17.91
CA LEU A 672 -17.41 3.00 -18.32
C LEU A 672 -18.36 2.33 -17.31
N ASN A 673 -17.89 1.31 -16.59
CA ASN A 673 -18.69 0.60 -15.60
C ASN A 673 -18.32 0.96 -14.18
N LYS A 674 -19.32 1.49 -13.48
CA LYS A 674 -19.21 1.98 -12.12
C LYS A 674 -19.39 0.90 -11.04
N SER A 675 -19.21 -0.37 -11.37
CA SER A 675 -19.37 -1.45 -10.37
C SER A 675 -18.04 -2.03 -9.89
N HIS A 676 -16.96 -1.89 -10.66
CA HIS A 676 -15.66 -2.53 -10.37
C HIS A 676 -14.44 -1.60 -10.47
N TYR A 677 -14.58 -0.33 -10.85
CA TYR A 677 -13.48 0.66 -10.80
C TYR A 677 -12.21 0.30 -11.61
N LEU A 678 -12.32 -0.62 -12.57
CA LEU A 678 -11.21 -1.03 -13.45
C LEU A 678 -11.31 -0.29 -14.79
N PRO A 679 -10.19 0.06 -15.44
CA PRO A 679 -10.21 0.74 -16.73
C PRO A 679 -10.82 -0.18 -17.79
N THR A 680 -11.87 0.31 -18.47
CA THR A 680 -12.53 -0.38 -19.58
C THR A 680 -11.93 -0.01 -20.93
N LYS A 681 -11.14 1.06 -20.99
CA LYS A 681 -10.42 1.50 -22.19
C LYS A 681 -9.11 2.20 -21.83
N GLU A 682 -8.04 1.86 -22.53
CA GLU A 682 -6.75 2.57 -22.53
C GLU A 682 -6.49 3.08 -23.95
N THR A 683 -6.21 4.37 -24.10
CA THR A 683 -5.80 4.99 -25.36
C THR A 683 -4.35 5.44 -25.24
N SER A 684 -3.53 5.11 -26.23
CA SER A 684 -2.13 5.55 -26.33
C SER A 684 -1.82 5.96 -27.76
N TYR A 685 -0.70 6.66 -27.96
CA TYR A 685 -0.23 7.08 -29.27
C TYR A 685 1.16 6.52 -29.53
N GLN A 686 1.36 5.95 -30.72
CA GLN A 686 2.70 5.58 -31.20
C GLN A 686 3.49 6.85 -31.57
N SER A 687 4.81 6.75 -31.67
CA SER A 687 5.68 7.87 -32.10
C SER A 687 5.34 8.40 -33.49
N THR A 688 4.63 7.61 -34.31
CA THR A 688 4.11 7.96 -35.63
C THR A 688 2.79 8.74 -35.59
N GLY A 689 2.22 8.99 -34.40
CA GLY A 689 0.92 9.64 -34.22
C GLY A 689 -0.28 8.68 -34.33
N ILE A 690 -0.05 7.40 -34.65
CA ILE A 690 -1.11 6.39 -34.73
C ILE A 690 -1.69 6.12 -33.34
N GLN A 691 -3.01 6.26 -33.22
CA GLN A 691 -3.74 5.95 -32.00
C GLN A 691 -3.89 4.43 -31.82
N GLN A 692 -3.53 3.93 -30.63
CA GLN A 692 -3.75 2.56 -30.20
C GLN A 692 -4.74 2.56 -29.02
N VAL A 693 -5.81 1.77 -29.15
CA VAL A 693 -6.84 1.63 -28.12
C VAL A 693 -6.90 0.18 -27.66
N LYS A 694 -6.81 -0.06 -26.35
CA LYS A 694 -7.15 -1.34 -25.73
C LYS A 694 -8.47 -1.20 -25.01
N LYS A 695 -9.35 -2.19 -25.15
CA LYS A 695 -10.61 -2.25 -24.41
C LYS A 695 -10.67 -3.54 -23.60
N TYR A 696 -11.32 -3.46 -22.45
CA TYR A 696 -11.41 -4.52 -21.47
C TYR A 696 -12.86 -4.72 -21.04
N SER A 697 -13.23 -5.98 -20.82
CA SER A 697 -14.48 -6.37 -20.17
C SER A 697 -14.19 -7.29 -19.01
N TYR A 698 -14.82 -7.00 -17.88
CA TYR A 698 -14.67 -7.67 -16.58
C TYR A 698 -15.99 -8.35 -16.18
N PRO A 699 -16.02 -9.20 -15.14
CA PRO A 699 -17.21 -9.95 -14.78
C PRO A 699 -18.43 -9.06 -14.54
N LEU A 700 -18.26 -7.91 -13.87
CA LEU A 700 -19.35 -6.98 -13.56
C LEU A 700 -19.83 -6.14 -14.77
N ASP A 701 -19.18 -6.22 -15.94
CA ASP A 701 -19.66 -5.60 -17.19
C ASP A 701 -20.85 -6.34 -17.81
N PHE A 702 -21.10 -7.57 -17.39
CA PHE A 702 -22.18 -8.40 -17.89
C PHE A 702 -23.36 -8.39 -16.93
N ASN A 703 -24.51 -7.83 -17.34
CA ASN A 703 -25.73 -7.89 -16.55
C ASN A 703 -26.40 -9.27 -16.68
N LEU A 704 -26.20 -10.12 -15.67
CA LEU A 704 -26.72 -11.49 -15.65
C LEU A 704 -27.94 -11.69 -14.73
N ALA A 705 -28.52 -10.60 -14.20
CA ALA A 705 -29.68 -10.67 -13.32
C ALA A 705 -30.91 -11.21 -14.07
N GLY A 706 -31.56 -12.24 -13.52
CA GLY A 706 -32.74 -12.88 -14.13
C GLY A 706 -32.47 -13.66 -15.42
N ASN A 707 -31.21 -13.83 -15.83
CA ASN A 707 -30.81 -14.64 -16.96
C ASN A 707 -30.86 -16.15 -16.62
N SER A 708 -31.48 -16.96 -17.49
CA SER A 708 -31.64 -18.42 -17.32
C SER A 708 -30.73 -19.27 -18.21
N LEU A 709 -29.77 -18.67 -18.92
CA LEU A 709 -28.80 -19.37 -19.74
C LEU A 709 -27.94 -20.29 -18.88
N THR A 710 -27.67 -21.46 -19.43
CA THR A 710 -26.90 -22.53 -18.78
C THR A 710 -25.56 -22.81 -19.45
N ASP A 711 -25.15 -21.98 -20.41
CA ASP A 711 -23.86 -22.13 -21.08
C ASP A 711 -22.68 -21.84 -20.15
N ASP A 712 -21.52 -22.42 -20.47
CA ASP A 712 -20.31 -22.33 -19.65
C ASP A 712 -19.80 -20.89 -19.48
N ILE A 713 -19.93 -20.03 -20.51
CA ILE A 713 -19.44 -18.64 -20.47
C ILE A 713 -20.28 -17.86 -19.47
N THR A 714 -21.62 -17.89 -19.64
CA THR A 714 -22.55 -17.19 -18.75
C THR A 714 -22.44 -17.69 -17.31
N ASN A 715 -22.39 -19.00 -17.10
CA ASN A 715 -22.28 -19.56 -15.75
C ASN A 715 -20.91 -19.31 -15.11
N GLY A 716 -19.82 -19.32 -15.90
CA GLY A 716 -18.49 -18.95 -15.42
C GLY A 716 -18.44 -17.51 -14.93
N ILE A 717 -18.96 -16.56 -15.72
CA ILE A 717 -19.05 -15.15 -15.32
C ILE A 717 -19.96 -14.99 -14.09
N ARG A 718 -21.10 -15.68 -14.05
CA ARG A 718 -22.00 -15.67 -12.88
C ARG A 718 -21.30 -16.15 -11.62
N ASN A 719 -20.51 -17.22 -11.70
CA ASN A 719 -19.76 -17.76 -10.57
C ASN A 719 -18.73 -16.74 -10.05
N LEU A 720 -18.00 -16.08 -10.96
CA LEU A 720 -17.09 -14.98 -10.62
C LEU A 720 -17.81 -13.84 -9.89
N GLN A 721 -18.95 -13.38 -10.41
CA GLN A 721 -19.77 -12.34 -9.78
C GLN A 721 -20.24 -12.74 -8.37
N GLN A 722 -20.72 -13.98 -8.20
CA GLN A 722 -21.21 -14.48 -6.91
C GLN A 722 -20.12 -14.60 -5.85
N LYS A 723 -18.89 -14.93 -6.25
CA LYS A 723 -17.73 -15.02 -5.36
C LYS A 723 -16.96 -13.70 -5.24
N HIS A 724 -17.47 -12.61 -5.83
CA HIS A 724 -16.81 -11.30 -5.86
C HIS A 724 -15.40 -11.31 -6.48
N VAL A 725 -15.16 -12.24 -7.42
CA VAL A 725 -13.94 -12.30 -8.21
C VAL A 725 -14.14 -11.41 -9.44
N ILE A 726 -13.68 -10.16 -9.38
CA ILE A 726 -14.04 -9.12 -10.38
C ILE A 726 -12.86 -8.56 -11.18
N GLU A 727 -11.63 -8.86 -10.78
CA GLU A 727 -10.41 -8.45 -11.50
C GLU A 727 -10.09 -9.22 -12.79
N PRO A 728 -10.45 -10.51 -12.96
CA PRO A 728 -10.10 -11.23 -14.18
C PRO A 728 -10.70 -10.60 -15.44
N VAL A 729 -9.87 -10.35 -16.44
CA VAL A 729 -10.33 -9.86 -17.75
C VAL A 729 -11.05 -10.99 -18.48
N ILE A 730 -12.35 -10.78 -18.76
CA ILE A 730 -13.16 -11.70 -19.57
C ILE A 730 -12.77 -11.53 -21.04
N GLU A 731 -12.83 -10.31 -21.57
CA GLU A 731 -12.47 -10.01 -22.96
C GLU A 731 -11.51 -8.82 -23.00
N GLN A 732 -10.50 -8.89 -23.86
CA GLN A 732 -9.68 -7.74 -24.24
C GLN A 732 -9.46 -7.69 -25.73
N TYR A 733 -9.48 -6.50 -26.32
CA TYR A 733 -9.15 -6.32 -27.73
C TYR A 733 -8.40 -5.01 -27.97
N SER A 734 -7.53 -5.04 -28.98
CA SER A 734 -6.72 -3.89 -29.40
C SER A 734 -7.18 -3.37 -30.75
N GLN A 735 -7.24 -2.06 -30.89
CA GLN A 735 -7.57 -1.36 -32.11
C GLN A 735 -6.47 -0.35 -32.46
N LEU A 736 -6.20 -0.16 -33.75
CA LEU A 736 -5.32 0.89 -34.27
C LEU A 736 -6.12 1.84 -35.16
N SER A 737 -5.73 3.12 -35.20
CA SER A 737 -6.26 4.04 -36.21
C SER A 737 -5.66 3.75 -37.58
N ASP A 738 -6.48 3.72 -38.63
CA ASP A 738 -6.09 3.51 -40.03
C ASP A 738 -5.42 4.72 -40.72
N GLY A 739 -5.00 5.73 -39.95
CA GLY A 739 -4.46 7.00 -40.47
C GLY A 739 -5.52 8.01 -40.94
N ASN A 740 -6.77 7.57 -41.18
CA ASN A 740 -7.93 8.42 -41.47
C ASN A 740 -8.82 8.65 -40.23
N GLY A 741 -8.40 8.13 -39.07
CA GLY A 741 -9.14 8.24 -37.80
C GLY A 741 -10.13 7.11 -37.53
N ASN A 742 -10.30 6.13 -38.44
CA ASN A 742 -11.15 4.97 -38.16
C ASN A 742 -10.37 3.95 -37.34
N MET A 743 -11.04 3.27 -36.41
CA MET A 743 -10.42 2.24 -35.58
C MET A 743 -10.62 0.85 -36.19
N VAL A 744 -9.53 0.12 -36.38
CA VAL A 744 -9.53 -1.28 -36.85
C VAL A 744 -9.00 -2.21 -35.76
N THR A 745 -9.71 -3.31 -35.49
CA THR A 745 -9.30 -4.31 -34.49
C THR A 745 -8.15 -5.14 -35.04
N THR A 746 -7.05 -5.23 -34.28
CA THR A 746 -5.84 -5.97 -34.67
C THR A 746 -5.64 -7.25 -33.88
N SER A 747 -6.28 -7.37 -32.73
CA SER A 747 -6.25 -8.58 -31.90
C SER A 747 -7.38 -8.56 -30.88
N ALA A 748 -7.84 -9.75 -30.49
CA ALA A 748 -8.71 -9.93 -29.32
C ALA A 748 -8.42 -11.26 -28.63
N LEU A 749 -8.63 -11.28 -27.32
CA LEU A 749 -8.52 -12.44 -26.44
C LEU A 749 -9.77 -12.52 -25.57
N LEU A 750 -10.36 -13.71 -25.48
CA LEU A 750 -11.51 -14.01 -24.64
C LEU A 750 -11.17 -15.19 -23.73
N THR A 751 -11.36 -15.02 -22.42
CA THR A 751 -11.18 -16.07 -21.41
C THR A 751 -12.55 -16.46 -20.87
N SER A 752 -12.93 -17.73 -21.05
CA SER A 752 -14.08 -18.29 -20.35
C SER A 752 -13.65 -18.96 -19.05
N PHE A 753 -14.55 -19.02 -18.08
CA PHE A 753 -14.29 -19.54 -16.74
C PHE A 753 -15.16 -20.76 -16.45
N LYS A 754 -14.74 -21.58 -15.48
CA LYS A 754 -15.47 -22.78 -15.08
C LYS A 754 -16.75 -22.38 -14.32
N PRO A 755 -17.90 -23.00 -14.62
CA PRO A 755 -19.18 -22.70 -13.96
C PRO A 755 -19.21 -22.81 -12.43
N SER A 756 -18.28 -23.54 -11.81
CA SER A 756 -18.31 -23.87 -10.38
C SER A 756 -17.09 -23.42 -9.56
N THR A 757 -15.93 -23.22 -10.20
CA THR A 757 -14.65 -23.05 -9.47
C THR A 757 -13.97 -21.70 -9.68
N SER A 758 -14.53 -20.77 -10.47
CA SER A 758 -13.89 -19.47 -10.80
C SER A 758 -12.53 -19.58 -11.49
N LEU A 759 -12.12 -20.78 -11.91
CA LEU A 759 -10.87 -21.05 -12.61
C LEU A 759 -11.04 -20.89 -14.13
N PRO A 760 -9.97 -20.59 -14.89
CA PRO A 760 -10.03 -20.53 -16.34
C PRO A 760 -10.53 -21.85 -16.97
N ASN A 761 -11.36 -21.75 -18.00
CA ASN A 761 -11.90 -22.89 -18.76
C ASN A 761 -11.28 -22.97 -20.16
N LYS A 762 -11.40 -21.91 -20.95
CA LYS A 762 -10.83 -21.84 -22.31
C LYS A 762 -10.31 -20.43 -22.61
N LEU A 763 -9.25 -20.36 -23.41
CA LEU A 763 -8.73 -19.11 -23.97
C LEU A 763 -8.93 -19.11 -25.48
N TYR A 764 -9.67 -18.12 -25.97
CA TYR A 764 -9.94 -17.88 -27.37
C TYR A 764 -9.10 -16.71 -27.88
N TYR A 765 -8.65 -16.79 -29.12
CA TYR A 765 -8.03 -15.67 -29.82
C TYR A 765 -8.82 -15.35 -31.08
N LEU A 766 -8.81 -14.08 -31.46
CA LEU A 766 -9.39 -13.65 -32.72
C LEU A 766 -8.48 -14.08 -33.88
N ASN A 767 -8.98 -14.97 -34.74
CA ASN A 767 -8.24 -15.43 -35.91
C ASN A 767 -8.54 -14.53 -37.11
N ILE A 768 -7.71 -13.51 -37.30
CA ILE A 768 -7.75 -12.58 -38.43
C ILE A 768 -6.38 -12.53 -39.11
N ASP A 769 -6.37 -12.43 -40.44
CA ASP A 769 -5.18 -12.29 -41.28
C ASP A 769 -4.85 -10.82 -41.59
N HIS A 770 -5.78 -9.90 -41.33
CA HIS A 770 -5.62 -8.45 -41.46
C HIS A 770 -6.47 -7.70 -40.41
N PRO A 771 -6.18 -6.41 -40.12
CA PRO A 771 -7.00 -5.60 -39.22
C PRO A 771 -8.47 -5.55 -39.65
N SER A 772 -9.38 -5.72 -38.68
CA SER A 772 -10.81 -5.92 -38.91
C SER A 772 -11.64 -4.68 -38.57
N THR A 773 -12.55 -4.28 -39.45
CA THR A 773 -13.51 -3.17 -39.23
C THR A 773 -14.85 -3.61 -38.62
N ASP A 774 -15.19 -4.90 -38.69
CA ASP A 774 -16.49 -5.47 -38.31
C ASP A 774 -16.44 -6.36 -37.05
N PHE A 775 -15.41 -6.19 -36.21
CA PHE A 775 -15.25 -6.99 -35.00
C PHE A 775 -16.42 -6.83 -34.02
N ALA A 776 -17.00 -7.95 -33.59
CA ALA A 776 -18.11 -7.99 -32.64
C ALA A 776 -17.65 -8.47 -31.25
N PRO A 777 -17.56 -7.58 -30.22
CA PRO A 777 -17.17 -7.99 -28.87
C PRO A 777 -18.20 -8.92 -28.22
N LEU A 778 -17.79 -9.64 -27.18
CA LEU A 778 -18.68 -10.49 -26.40
C LEU A 778 -19.85 -9.68 -25.83
N SER A 779 -21.06 -10.16 -26.07
CA SER A 779 -22.29 -9.63 -25.49
C SER A 779 -23.17 -10.77 -25.02
N ILE A 780 -23.70 -10.63 -23.80
CA ILE A 780 -24.62 -11.61 -23.20
C ILE A 780 -25.95 -10.91 -22.98
N THR A 781 -26.98 -11.40 -23.66
CA THR A 781 -28.37 -10.98 -23.47
C THR A 781 -29.11 -12.02 -22.65
N THR A 782 -30.38 -11.75 -22.30
CA THR A 782 -31.23 -12.67 -21.51
C THR A 782 -31.30 -14.08 -22.12
N ASN A 783 -31.24 -14.20 -23.46
CA ASN A 783 -31.50 -15.45 -24.18
C ASN A 783 -30.37 -15.90 -25.10
N SER A 784 -29.30 -15.14 -25.25
CA SER A 784 -28.18 -15.53 -26.12
C SER A 784 -26.85 -14.96 -25.68
N VAL A 785 -25.81 -15.74 -25.94
CA VAL A 785 -24.41 -15.27 -25.98
C VAL A 785 -24.07 -14.95 -27.42
N GLN A 786 -23.52 -13.77 -27.69
CA GLN A 786 -23.04 -13.33 -28.98
C GLN A 786 -21.56 -12.99 -28.86
N MET A 787 -20.74 -13.52 -29.76
CA MET A 787 -19.31 -13.19 -29.87
C MET A 787 -18.90 -13.27 -31.34
N ASP A 788 -17.80 -12.63 -31.71
CA ASP A 788 -17.26 -12.70 -33.07
C ASP A 788 -17.06 -14.16 -33.52
N SER A 789 -17.55 -14.49 -34.72
CA SER A 789 -17.46 -15.86 -35.27
C SER A 789 -16.03 -16.30 -35.57
N ARG A 790 -15.08 -15.36 -35.63
CA ARG A 790 -13.65 -15.61 -35.85
C ARG A 790 -12.89 -15.94 -34.57
N TYR A 791 -13.55 -15.94 -33.40
CA TYR A 791 -12.93 -16.46 -32.19
C TYR A 791 -12.68 -17.96 -32.32
N VAL A 792 -11.41 -18.35 -32.20
CA VAL A 792 -10.98 -19.76 -32.20
C VAL A 792 -10.45 -20.11 -30.82
N ASN A 793 -10.96 -21.20 -30.24
CA ASN A 793 -10.40 -21.73 -29.01
C ASN A 793 -8.95 -22.14 -29.26
N ARG A 794 -8.01 -21.59 -28.50
CA ARG A 794 -6.59 -21.91 -28.59
C ARG A 794 -6.14 -22.87 -27.51
N ILE A 795 -6.58 -22.63 -26.28
CA ILE A 795 -6.17 -23.39 -25.09
C ILE A 795 -7.43 -23.82 -24.33
N SER A 796 -7.53 -25.11 -24.03
CA SER A 796 -8.48 -25.62 -23.06
C SER A 796 -7.77 -25.99 -21.77
N PHE A 797 -8.27 -25.51 -20.64
CA PHE A 797 -7.86 -25.91 -19.30
C PHE A 797 -8.80 -27.01 -18.83
N ASN A 798 -8.37 -28.26 -19.00
CA ASN A 798 -9.26 -29.41 -18.96
C ASN A 798 -9.60 -29.81 -17.52
N ASN A 799 -8.61 -29.86 -16.64
CA ASN A 799 -8.78 -30.39 -15.28
C ASN A 799 -8.01 -29.59 -14.23
N TYR A 800 -8.54 -29.54 -13.01
CA TYR A 800 -7.95 -28.90 -11.84
C TYR A 800 -8.12 -29.79 -10.60
N ASP A 801 -7.23 -29.66 -9.63
CA ASP A 801 -7.40 -30.29 -8.32
C ASP A 801 -8.29 -29.46 -7.39
N THR A 802 -8.49 -29.95 -6.16
CA THR A 802 -9.30 -29.28 -5.13
C THR A 802 -8.70 -27.97 -4.61
N ASN A 803 -7.39 -27.75 -4.79
CA ASN A 803 -6.70 -26.51 -4.43
C ASN A 803 -6.68 -25.51 -5.61
N GLY A 804 -7.29 -25.84 -6.75
CA GLY A 804 -7.30 -25.01 -7.94
C GLY A 804 -6.04 -25.10 -8.79
N ASN A 805 -5.15 -26.06 -8.55
CA ASN A 805 -3.98 -26.30 -9.40
C ASN A 805 -4.41 -26.95 -10.72
N LEU A 806 -3.83 -26.49 -11.83
CA LEU A 806 -4.11 -27.01 -13.16
C LEU A 806 -3.50 -28.41 -13.33
N LEU A 807 -4.32 -29.44 -13.52
CA LEU A 807 -3.87 -30.83 -13.72
C LEU A 807 -3.69 -31.20 -15.19
N GLU A 808 -4.46 -30.58 -16.09
CA GLU A 808 -4.37 -30.83 -17.52
C GLU A 808 -4.76 -29.59 -18.33
N GLN A 809 -3.96 -29.28 -19.35
CA GLN A 809 -4.35 -28.37 -20.42
C GLN A 809 -4.03 -28.95 -21.79
N GLN A 810 -4.61 -28.36 -22.83
CA GLN A 810 -4.28 -28.69 -24.20
C GLN A 810 -4.38 -27.48 -25.12
N LEU A 811 -3.48 -27.42 -26.10
CA LEU A 811 -3.72 -26.61 -27.29
C LEU A 811 -4.78 -27.32 -28.13
N VAL A 812 -5.77 -26.58 -28.65
CA VAL A 812 -6.81 -27.19 -29.51
C VAL A 812 -6.15 -27.77 -30.76
N GLY A 813 -6.38 -29.08 -30.99
CA GLY A 813 -5.73 -29.84 -32.06
C GLY A 813 -4.25 -30.18 -31.83
N GLY A 814 -3.70 -29.83 -30.66
CA GLY A 814 -2.31 -30.07 -30.27
C GLY A 814 -2.16 -31.09 -29.15
N ILE A 815 -0.97 -31.14 -28.57
CA ILE A 815 -0.66 -32.06 -27.47
C ILE A 815 -1.32 -31.63 -26.17
N LYS A 816 -1.73 -32.63 -25.38
CA LYS A 816 -2.09 -32.45 -23.98
C LYS A 816 -0.84 -32.31 -23.11
N VAL A 817 -0.96 -31.54 -22.04
CA VAL A 817 0.07 -31.36 -21.01
C VAL A 817 -0.58 -31.61 -19.67
N SER A 818 -0.03 -32.59 -18.94
CA SER A 818 -0.47 -32.97 -17.61
C SER A 818 0.52 -32.51 -16.55
N TYR A 819 0.00 -32.21 -15.37
CA TYR A 819 0.76 -31.68 -14.25
C TYR A 819 0.45 -32.47 -12.99
N LEU A 820 1.49 -32.88 -12.26
CA LEU A 820 1.37 -33.54 -10.97
C LEU A 820 1.86 -32.62 -9.87
N TYR A 821 1.10 -32.54 -8.78
CA TYR A 821 1.43 -31.75 -7.60
C TYR A 821 1.61 -32.66 -6.40
N SER A 822 2.46 -32.25 -5.46
CA SER A 822 2.62 -32.87 -4.14
C SER A 822 2.99 -31.80 -3.12
N TYR A 823 3.51 -32.20 -1.95
CA TYR A 823 3.73 -31.32 -0.80
C TYR A 823 2.41 -30.64 -0.42
N ASN A 824 1.41 -31.46 -0.04
CA ASN A 824 0.04 -30.99 0.20
C ASN A 824 -0.58 -30.21 -0.99
N LYS A 825 -0.26 -30.64 -2.22
CA LYS A 825 -0.66 -30.00 -3.49
C LYS A 825 -0.18 -28.54 -3.62
N GLN A 826 0.97 -28.20 -3.06
CA GLN A 826 1.54 -26.85 -3.18
C GLN A 826 2.50 -26.71 -4.35
N PHE A 827 3.28 -27.75 -4.62
CA PHE A 827 4.37 -27.67 -5.59
C PHE A 827 4.19 -28.66 -6.73
N LEU A 828 4.42 -28.18 -7.95
CA LEU A 828 4.45 -28.98 -9.16
C LEU A 828 5.66 -29.92 -9.12
N ILE A 829 5.44 -31.23 -9.12
CA ILE A 829 6.52 -32.23 -9.06
C ILE A 829 6.82 -32.87 -10.42
N ALA A 830 5.88 -32.82 -11.37
CA ALA A 830 6.12 -33.30 -12.72
C ALA A 830 5.26 -32.58 -13.77
N GLU A 831 5.86 -32.24 -14.90
CA GLU A 831 5.21 -31.78 -16.12
C GLU A 831 5.37 -32.87 -17.20
N ILE A 832 4.26 -33.37 -17.72
CA ILE A 832 4.20 -34.45 -18.71
C ILE A 832 3.56 -33.90 -19.98
N LYS A 833 4.37 -33.63 -21.01
CA LYS A 833 3.87 -33.22 -22.33
C LYS A 833 3.59 -34.44 -23.19
N ASN A 834 2.56 -34.34 -24.04
CA ASN A 834 2.12 -35.41 -24.92
C ASN A 834 1.53 -36.62 -24.16
N SER A 835 0.72 -36.35 -23.14
CA SER A 835 -0.15 -37.33 -22.45
C SER A 835 -1.35 -36.61 -21.84
N ASP A 836 -2.45 -37.34 -21.64
CA ASP A 836 -3.54 -36.92 -20.75
C ASP A 836 -3.32 -37.37 -19.30
N PHE A 837 -4.04 -36.70 -18.40
CA PHE A 837 -3.94 -36.91 -16.96
C PHE A 837 -4.49 -38.26 -16.55
N ALA A 838 -5.55 -38.76 -17.20
CA ALA A 838 -6.11 -40.08 -16.93
C ALA A 838 -5.09 -41.21 -17.20
N THR A 839 -4.30 -41.09 -18.26
CA THR A 839 -3.19 -42.02 -18.54
C THR A 839 -2.11 -41.93 -17.48
N VAL A 840 -1.73 -40.72 -17.07
CA VAL A 840 -0.77 -40.50 -15.97
C VAL A 840 -1.27 -41.13 -14.67
N GLU A 841 -2.55 -40.91 -14.31
CA GLU A 841 -3.18 -41.52 -13.13
C GLU A 841 -3.15 -43.05 -13.21
N ASN A 842 -3.51 -43.63 -14.35
CA ASN A 842 -3.49 -45.08 -14.53
C ASN A 842 -2.08 -45.67 -14.36
N VAL A 843 -1.05 -45.00 -14.89
CA VAL A 843 0.36 -45.41 -14.71
C VAL A 843 0.78 -45.37 -13.23
N LEU A 844 0.24 -44.42 -12.46
CA LEU A 844 0.53 -44.25 -11.03
C LEU A 844 -0.38 -45.07 -10.10
N GLY A 845 -1.19 -45.99 -10.63
CA GLY A 845 -2.05 -46.87 -9.84
C GLY A 845 -3.40 -46.27 -9.46
N GLY A 846 -3.90 -45.32 -10.26
CA GLY A 846 -5.25 -44.73 -10.18
C GLY A 846 -5.35 -43.48 -9.31
N ALA A 847 -6.52 -42.83 -9.38
CA ALA A 847 -6.80 -41.55 -8.74
C ALA A 847 -6.51 -41.53 -7.24
N THR A 848 -6.87 -42.58 -6.49
CA THR A 848 -6.60 -42.66 -5.04
C THR A 848 -5.11 -42.62 -4.72
N SER A 849 -4.27 -43.29 -5.52
CA SER A 849 -2.83 -43.33 -5.31
C SER A 849 -2.20 -41.95 -5.57
N VAL A 850 -2.65 -41.27 -6.64
CA VAL A 850 -2.23 -39.90 -6.96
C VAL A 850 -2.69 -38.93 -5.87
N GLU A 851 -3.91 -39.06 -5.37
CA GLU A 851 -4.46 -38.22 -4.31
C GLU A 851 -3.73 -38.40 -2.97
N ILE A 852 -3.37 -39.63 -2.59
CA ILE A 852 -2.56 -39.89 -1.38
C ILE A 852 -1.19 -39.23 -1.54
N PHE A 853 -0.57 -39.37 -2.72
CA PHE A 853 0.75 -38.81 -2.97
C PHE A 853 0.72 -37.28 -3.03
N SER A 854 -0.31 -36.69 -3.61
CA SER A 854 -0.47 -35.24 -3.73
C SER A 854 -0.63 -34.56 -2.37
N ASN A 855 -1.32 -35.22 -1.43
CA ASN A 855 -1.49 -34.79 -0.04
C ASN A 855 -0.32 -35.21 0.90
N SER A 856 0.79 -35.71 0.36
CA SER A 856 1.96 -36.10 1.14
C SER A 856 3.08 -35.06 1.06
N ASN A 857 4.05 -35.15 1.97
CA ASN A 857 5.33 -34.43 1.92
C ASN A 857 6.47 -35.40 1.57
N PRO A 858 6.61 -35.79 0.29
CA PRO A 858 7.54 -36.83 -0.10
C PRO A 858 9.00 -36.35 -0.05
N THR A 859 9.90 -37.29 0.23
CA THR A 859 11.34 -37.10 0.04
C THR A 859 11.69 -37.07 -1.45
N ASP A 860 12.82 -36.45 -1.80
CA ASP A 860 13.35 -36.45 -3.17
C ASP A 860 13.48 -37.87 -3.77
N ALA A 861 13.78 -38.87 -2.93
CA ALA A 861 13.85 -40.26 -3.34
C ALA A 861 12.47 -40.81 -3.75
N GLN A 862 11.41 -40.49 -3.00
CA GLN A 862 10.04 -40.89 -3.32
C GLN A 862 9.54 -40.23 -4.61
N ILE A 863 9.84 -38.93 -4.82
CA ILE A 863 9.56 -38.24 -6.10
C ILE A 863 10.29 -38.94 -7.25
N THR A 864 11.57 -39.27 -7.05
CA THR A 864 12.39 -39.93 -8.07
C THR A 864 11.81 -41.29 -8.47
N VAL A 865 11.36 -42.10 -7.49
CA VAL A 865 10.69 -43.39 -7.76
C VAL A 865 9.43 -43.19 -8.58
N LEU A 866 8.57 -42.23 -8.20
CA LEU A 866 7.33 -41.93 -8.93
C LEU A 866 7.61 -41.50 -10.37
N VAL A 867 8.56 -40.60 -10.58
CA VAL A 867 8.92 -40.11 -11.92
C VAL A 867 9.55 -41.21 -12.77
N ASN A 868 10.32 -42.11 -12.17
CA ASN A 868 10.88 -43.27 -12.88
C ASN A 868 9.79 -44.25 -13.32
N GLN A 869 8.72 -44.43 -12.54
CA GLN A 869 7.55 -45.22 -12.97
C GLN A 869 6.89 -44.60 -14.21
N LEU A 870 6.74 -43.27 -14.25
CA LEU A 870 6.21 -42.57 -15.43
C LEU A 870 7.11 -42.78 -16.65
N ARG A 871 8.43 -42.56 -16.51
CA ARG A 871 9.40 -42.68 -17.61
C ARG A 871 9.56 -44.12 -18.14
N ALA A 872 9.37 -45.12 -17.28
CA ALA A 872 9.46 -46.53 -17.66
C ALA A 872 8.16 -47.08 -18.29
N SER A 873 7.05 -46.32 -18.21
CA SER A 873 5.76 -46.80 -18.70
C SER A 873 5.70 -46.84 -20.23
N PRO A 874 5.33 -47.99 -20.83
CA PRO A 874 5.11 -48.09 -22.28
C PRO A 874 4.02 -47.13 -22.79
N LEU A 875 3.07 -46.73 -21.93
CA LEU A 875 1.99 -45.80 -22.27
C LEU A 875 2.47 -44.34 -22.41
N LEU A 876 3.64 -44.00 -21.86
CA LEU A 876 4.21 -42.65 -21.84
C LEU A 876 5.52 -42.56 -22.64
N LYS A 877 5.80 -43.55 -23.52
CA LYS A 877 7.07 -43.64 -24.27
C LYS A 877 7.34 -42.42 -25.17
N ASP A 878 6.29 -41.76 -25.65
CA ASP A 878 6.35 -40.59 -26.54
C ASP A 878 6.14 -39.27 -25.77
N SER A 879 6.09 -39.34 -24.44
CA SER A 879 5.84 -38.18 -23.57
C SER A 879 7.16 -37.53 -23.11
N TYR A 880 7.16 -36.21 -22.99
CA TYR A 880 8.30 -35.45 -22.48
C TYR A 880 8.06 -35.12 -21.01
N ILE A 881 8.86 -35.72 -20.12
CA ILE A 881 8.66 -35.65 -18.67
C ILE A 881 9.78 -34.83 -18.02
N SER A 882 9.42 -33.67 -17.48
CA SER A 882 10.26 -32.91 -16.55
C SER A 882 9.76 -33.11 -15.13
N SER A 883 10.67 -33.10 -14.14
CA SER A 883 10.31 -33.25 -12.73
C SER A 883 11.03 -32.26 -11.83
N TYR A 884 10.47 -32.05 -10.65
CA TYR A 884 10.92 -31.05 -9.69
C TYR A 884 10.79 -31.61 -8.27
N THR A 885 11.75 -31.24 -7.41
CA THR A 885 11.71 -31.55 -5.97
C THR A 885 11.85 -30.26 -5.18
N TYR A 886 11.33 -30.25 -3.95
CA TYR A 886 11.27 -29.07 -3.11
C TYR A 886 11.60 -29.41 -1.66
N GLU A 887 12.13 -28.42 -0.96
CA GLU A 887 12.13 -28.37 0.49
C GLU A 887 11.06 -27.35 0.90
N PRO A 888 9.95 -27.79 1.52
CA PRO A 888 8.85 -26.90 1.89
C PRO A 888 9.35 -25.69 2.68
N LEU A 889 8.75 -24.53 2.38
CA LEU A 889 9.09 -23.21 2.95
C LEU A 889 10.46 -22.64 2.54
N VAL A 890 11.32 -23.44 1.90
CA VAL A 890 12.63 -23.01 1.38
C VAL A 890 12.58 -22.73 -0.12
N GLY A 891 12.25 -23.76 -0.91
CA GLY A 891 12.26 -23.65 -2.37
C GLY A 891 12.50 -24.97 -3.10
N MET A 892 12.69 -24.89 -4.40
CA MET A 892 12.98 -26.04 -5.27
C MET A 892 14.38 -26.56 -4.99
N THR A 893 14.56 -27.84 -4.68
CA THR A 893 15.88 -28.46 -4.45
C THR A 893 16.48 -29.04 -5.72
N SER A 894 15.66 -29.48 -6.67
CA SER A 894 16.14 -29.93 -7.97
C SER A 894 15.11 -29.81 -9.08
N LYS A 895 15.60 -29.74 -10.32
CA LYS A 895 14.85 -29.85 -11.56
C LYS A 895 15.50 -30.89 -12.45
N THR A 896 14.73 -31.83 -12.97
CA THR A 896 15.18 -32.77 -13.99
C THR A 896 14.47 -32.44 -15.29
N ASP A 897 15.23 -32.17 -16.35
CA ASP A 897 14.68 -31.83 -17.66
C ASP A 897 14.20 -33.07 -18.45
N ILE A 898 13.71 -32.82 -19.67
CA ILE A 898 13.20 -33.86 -20.59
C ILE A 898 14.28 -34.85 -21.04
N LYS A 899 15.57 -34.51 -20.94
CA LYS A 899 16.70 -35.38 -21.28
C LYS A 899 17.16 -36.21 -20.08
N GLY A 900 16.54 -36.01 -18.91
CA GLY A 900 16.95 -36.64 -17.66
C GLY A 900 18.12 -35.93 -16.97
N MET A 901 18.55 -34.77 -17.47
CA MET A 901 19.64 -34.01 -16.86
C MET A 901 19.11 -33.27 -15.62
N LYS A 902 19.80 -33.45 -14.50
CA LYS A 902 19.40 -32.86 -13.22
C LYS A 902 20.15 -31.56 -12.95
N THR A 903 19.44 -30.54 -12.50
CA THR A 903 19.97 -29.29 -11.97
C THR A 903 19.58 -29.22 -10.49
N TYR A 904 20.53 -28.99 -9.61
CA TYR A 904 20.30 -28.84 -8.18
C TYR A 904 20.32 -27.38 -7.78
N PHE A 905 19.54 -27.04 -6.76
CA PHE A 905 19.46 -25.71 -6.18
C PHE A 905 19.74 -25.85 -4.69
N GLU A 906 20.75 -25.15 -4.21
CA GLU A 906 21.09 -25.11 -2.79
C GLU A 906 20.77 -23.73 -2.25
N TYR A 907 20.32 -23.67 -1.01
CA TYR A 907 19.98 -22.44 -0.32
C TYR A 907 20.95 -22.20 0.82
N ASP A 908 21.12 -20.94 1.19
CA ASP A 908 21.78 -20.56 2.45
C ASP A 908 20.80 -20.70 3.63
N ASP A 909 21.29 -20.46 4.84
CA ASP A 909 20.50 -20.59 6.07
C ASP A 909 19.36 -19.55 6.16
N PHE A 910 19.37 -18.53 5.30
CA PHE A 910 18.27 -17.58 5.11
C PHE A 910 17.19 -18.07 4.15
N GLN A 911 17.36 -19.26 3.56
CA GLN A 911 16.47 -19.80 2.53
C GLN A 911 16.53 -18.99 1.23
N ARG A 912 17.68 -18.38 0.93
CA ARG A 912 17.97 -17.70 -0.34
C ARG A 912 18.83 -18.59 -1.21
N LEU A 913 18.64 -18.53 -2.52
CA LEU A 913 19.32 -19.42 -3.47
C LEU A 913 20.84 -19.17 -3.47
N LYS A 914 21.63 -20.11 -2.96
CA LYS A 914 23.10 -20.03 -2.85
C LYS A 914 23.82 -20.60 -4.07
N ASN A 915 23.47 -21.81 -4.52
CA ASN A 915 24.12 -22.45 -5.66
C ASN A 915 23.09 -23.05 -6.61
N ILE A 916 23.42 -23.03 -7.90
CA ILE A 916 22.81 -23.86 -8.93
C ILE A 916 23.90 -24.79 -9.43
N LYS A 917 23.68 -26.11 -9.33
CA LYS A 917 24.65 -27.14 -9.72
C LYS A 917 24.11 -27.99 -10.87
N ASN A 918 24.99 -28.51 -11.72
CA ASN A 918 24.65 -29.52 -12.70
C ASN A 918 24.50 -30.91 -12.04
N GLN A 919 24.22 -31.93 -12.84
CA GLN A 919 24.00 -33.28 -12.36
C GLN A 919 25.23 -33.95 -11.73
N ASN A 920 26.43 -33.49 -12.07
CA ASN A 920 27.70 -34.01 -11.52
C ASN A 920 28.06 -33.34 -10.19
N GLY A 921 27.27 -32.33 -9.76
CA GLY A 921 27.55 -31.53 -8.58
C GLY A 921 28.40 -30.29 -8.86
N ASP A 922 28.79 -30.04 -10.11
CA ASP A 922 29.56 -28.85 -10.47
C ASP A 922 28.66 -27.61 -10.39
N ILE A 923 29.17 -26.55 -9.78
CA ILE A 923 28.47 -25.28 -9.65
C ILE A 923 28.39 -24.61 -11.03
N LEU A 924 27.16 -24.44 -11.54
CA LEU A 924 26.87 -23.67 -12.74
C LEU A 924 26.76 -22.18 -12.44
N LYS A 925 26.15 -21.85 -11.29
CA LYS A 925 26.03 -20.48 -10.79
C LYS A 925 26.11 -20.50 -9.27
N SER A 926 26.80 -19.53 -8.69
CA SER A 926 26.78 -19.28 -7.26
C SER A 926 26.33 -17.85 -7.01
N TYR A 927 25.53 -17.67 -5.97
CA TYR A 927 25.06 -16.39 -5.49
C TYR A 927 25.67 -16.19 -4.12
N CYS A 928 26.51 -15.17 -4.04
CA CYS A 928 27.03 -14.69 -2.78
C CYS A 928 26.19 -13.48 -2.39
N TYR A 929 25.41 -13.63 -1.32
CA TYR A 929 24.66 -12.52 -0.75
C TYR A 929 25.54 -11.84 0.29
N ASN A 930 26.08 -10.69 -0.08
CA ASN A 930 26.77 -9.83 0.86
C ASN A 930 26.04 -8.50 0.92
N TYR A 931 26.12 -7.92 2.09
CA TYR A 931 25.75 -6.53 2.25
C TYR A 931 26.83 -5.61 1.69
N ALA A 932 26.46 -4.40 1.24
CA ALA A 932 27.45 -3.44 0.74
C ALA A 932 28.49 -3.13 1.82
N GLY A 933 29.77 -3.38 1.53
CA GLY A 933 30.90 -3.23 2.48
C GLY A 933 31.20 -4.49 3.31
N GLN A 934 30.34 -5.51 3.31
CA GLN A 934 30.64 -6.79 3.94
C GLN A 934 31.66 -7.57 3.09
N VAL A 935 32.82 -7.84 3.69
CA VAL A 935 33.78 -8.82 3.16
C VAL A 935 33.19 -10.20 3.41
N THR A 936 32.52 -10.74 2.39
CA THR A 936 32.05 -12.12 2.41
C THR A 936 33.02 -12.97 1.61
N ASP A 937 33.47 -14.06 2.22
CA ASP A 937 34.25 -15.06 1.50
C ASP A 937 33.34 -15.81 0.53
N CYS A 938 33.30 -15.32 -0.71
CA CYS A 938 32.56 -15.97 -1.79
C CYS A 938 33.35 -17.15 -2.39
N ASN A 939 34.48 -17.55 -1.79
CA ASN A 939 35.29 -18.66 -2.29
C ASN A 939 34.65 -20.00 -1.93
N GLY A 940 33.84 -20.51 -2.85
CA GLY A 940 33.56 -21.95 -2.95
C GLY A 940 34.74 -22.77 -3.49
N TYR A 941 35.93 -22.18 -3.66
CA TYR A 941 37.05 -22.82 -4.35
C TYR A 941 38.35 -22.73 -3.53
N THR A 942 38.69 -23.82 -2.85
CA THR A 942 40.07 -24.13 -2.48
C THR A 942 40.43 -25.47 -3.10
N GLY A 943 41.31 -25.49 -4.10
CA GLY A 943 42.00 -26.72 -4.49
C GLY A 943 41.91 -27.18 -5.95
N VAL A 944 41.76 -26.31 -6.94
CA VAL A 944 42.16 -26.65 -8.32
C VAL A 944 43.24 -25.68 -8.76
N GLU A 945 44.44 -26.22 -8.93
CA GLU A 945 45.54 -25.55 -9.62
C GLU A 945 45.06 -25.26 -11.05
N VAL A 946 44.83 -23.98 -11.38
CA VAL A 946 44.46 -23.58 -12.73
C VAL A 946 45.68 -23.76 -13.62
N GLN A 947 45.75 -24.91 -14.30
CA GLN A 947 46.50 -25.00 -15.56
C GLN A 947 45.86 -24.00 -16.54
N PRO A 948 46.63 -23.14 -17.22
CA PRO A 948 46.08 -22.15 -18.13
C PRO A 948 45.66 -22.84 -19.44
N GLU A 949 44.55 -23.58 -19.40
CA GLU A 949 43.82 -24.01 -20.58
C GLU A 949 42.42 -23.39 -20.54
N LEU A 950 42.18 -22.55 -21.56
CA LEU A 950 40.92 -21.96 -22.02
C LEU A 950 39.69 -22.22 -21.14
N LEU A 951 39.42 -21.26 -20.25
CA LEU A 951 38.11 -21.10 -19.63
C LEU A 951 37.09 -20.74 -20.73
N GLU A 952 36.32 -21.72 -21.19
CA GLU A 952 35.18 -21.47 -22.06
C GLU A 952 34.05 -20.86 -21.22
N ILE A 953 33.95 -19.54 -21.24
CA ILE A 953 32.81 -18.82 -20.68
C ILE A 953 31.62 -19.10 -21.59
N VAL A 954 30.75 -20.04 -21.18
CA VAL A 954 29.44 -20.20 -21.81
C VAL A 954 28.53 -19.07 -21.33
N VAL A 955 28.51 -17.98 -22.09
CA VAL A 955 27.48 -16.94 -21.99
C VAL A 955 26.20 -17.50 -22.62
N GLY A 956 25.12 -17.58 -21.84
CA GLY A 956 23.80 -17.91 -22.38
C GLY A 956 23.34 -16.84 -23.37
N TYR A 957 23.19 -17.24 -24.63
CA TYR A 957 22.70 -16.42 -25.72
C TYR A 957 21.21 -16.09 -25.54
N SER A 958 20.84 -14.82 -25.71
CA SER A 958 19.51 -14.40 -26.17
C SER A 958 19.57 -14.22 -27.69
N PRO A 959 18.65 -14.78 -28.50
CA PRO A 959 18.66 -14.53 -29.93
C PRO A 959 18.02 -13.17 -30.20
N VAL A 960 18.83 -12.12 -30.25
CA VAL A 960 18.48 -10.89 -30.95
C VAL A 960 19.34 -10.85 -32.22
N ARG A 961 18.72 -11.07 -33.38
CA ARG A 961 19.29 -10.71 -34.67
C ARG A 961 19.48 -9.20 -34.68
N SER A 962 20.68 -8.73 -35.01
CA SER A 962 20.94 -7.35 -35.42
C SER A 962 21.36 -7.40 -36.89
N GLU A 963 20.62 -6.70 -37.75
CA GLU A 963 20.93 -6.52 -39.17
C GLU A 963 21.56 -5.12 -39.33
N ILE A 964 22.80 -5.07 -39.83
CA ILE A 964 23.44 -3.84 -40.28
C ILE A 964 23.37 -3.89 -41.81
N CYS A 965 22.41 -3.17 -42.41
CA CYS A 965 22.36 -2.99 -43.86
C CYS A 965 22.61 -1.51 -44.17
N LEU A 966 23.62 -1.24 -45.00
CA LEU A 966 23.89 0.11 -45.49
C LEU A 966 22.87 0.41 -46.60
N LEU A 967 21.93 1.33 -46.34
CA LEU A 967 21.11 1.93 -47.38
C LEU A 967 21.84 3.16 -47.92
N GLY A 968 22.49 3.02 -49.07
CA GLY A 968 23.06 4.14 -49.80
C GLY A 968 22.87 3.93 -51.30
N GLN A 969 22.19 4.86 -51.97
CA GLN A 969 22.20 4.92 -53.44
C GLN A 969 23.58 5.36 -53.93
N GLU A 970 23.97 4.89 -55.13
CA GLU A 970 25.23 5.26 -55.79
C GLU A 970 25.47 6.78 -55.77
N GLY A 971 26.59 7.21 -55.18
CA GLY A 971 27.06 8.60 -55.19
C GLY A 971 26.83 9.42 -53.92
N GLN A 972 26.33 8.83 -52.82
CA GLN A 972 26.21 9.51 -51.51
C GLN A 972 26.97 8.74 -50.41
N PRO A 973 27.53 9.43 -49.39
CA PRO A 973 28.16 8.75 -48.26
C PRO A 973 27.12 8.00 -47.41
N PRO A 974 27.47 6.81 -46.87
CA PRO A 974 26.53 5.94 -46.16
C PRO A 974 26.03 6.54 -44.83
N ILE A 975 24.75 6.34 -44.53
CA ILE A 975 24.14 6.66 -43.22
C ILE A 975 24.19 5.42 -42.34
N ALA A 976 24.89 5.51 -41.21
CA ALA A 976 24.84 4.49 -40.16
C ALA A 976 23.62 4.72 -39.26
N VAL A 977 22.76 3.71 -39.11
CA VAL A 977 21.74 3.70 -38.05
C VAL A 977 22.39 3.22 -36.75
N LEU A 978 22.52 4.13 -35.78
CA LEU A 978 22.98 3.83 -34.44
C LEU A 978 21.80 3.37 -33.57
N LEU A 979 21.79 2.11 -33.11
CA LEU A 979 21.00 1.72 -31.94
C LEU A 979 21.90 1.82 -30.70
N LEU A 980 21.44 2.56 -29.69
CA LEU A 980 22.10 2.78 -28.41
C LEU A 980 22.09 1.53 -27.52
N TYR A 981 23.15 1.40 -26.70
CA TYR A 981 23.44 0.44 -25.61
C TYR A 981 24.22 -0.83 -26.00
N GLY A 982 25.49 -0.87 -25.57
CA GLY A 982 26.36 -2.05 -25.62
C GLY A 982 26.58 -2.70 -24.25
N THR A 983 27.13 -3.91 -24.27
CA THR A 983 28.09 -4.37 -23.26
C THR A 983 29.33 -4.85 -23.99
N ALA A 984 30.49 -4.37 -23.57
CA ALA A 984 31.79 -4.86 -24.01
C ALA A 984 32.26 -5.97 -23.06
N GLN A 985 32.97 -6.97 -23.58
CA GLN A 985 34.19 -7.43 -22.94
C GLN A 985 35.09 -8.26 -23.89
N LEU A 986 36.29 -7.73 -24.12
CA LEU A 986 37.54 -8.42 -23.75
C LEU A 986 38.54 -7.31 -23.36
N GLY A 987 38.63 -7.05 -22.06
CA GLY A 987 39.82 -6.52 -21.39
C GLY A 987 40.43 -5.18 -21.82
N THR A 988 39.68 -4.07 -21.89
CA THR A 988 40.11 -2.69 -21.48
C THR A 988 38.97 -1.68 -21.69
N ALA A 989 38.88 -0.66 -20.83
CA ALA A 989 37.82 0.36 -20.88
C ALA A 989 38.00 1.31 -22.09
N VAL A 990 36.91 1.56 -22.83
CA VAL A 990 36.87 2.62 -23.85
C VAL A 990 36.21 3.85 -23.24
N MET A 991 36.92 4.99 -23.25
CA MET A 991 36.38 6.29 -22.86
C MET A 991 35.55 6.91 -23.99
N ILE A 992 34.44 7.55 -23.64
CA ILE A 992 33.53 8.27 -24.56
C ILE A 992 34.26 9.49 -25.16
N GLY A 993 34.31 9.60 -26.50
CA GLY A 993 34.81 10.80 -27.21
C GLY A 993 35.80 10.61 -28.37
N GLN A 994 35.95 9.41 -28.95
CA GLN A 994 36.82 9.18 -30.12
C GLN A 994 36.03 9.23 -31.46
N PRO A 995 36.69 9.55 -32.60
CA PRO A 995 36.04 9.80 -33.88
C PRO A 995 35.45 8.53 -34.51
N VAL A 996 34.46 8.74 -35.40
CA VAL A 996 33.69 7.73 -36.15
C VAL A 996 34.63 6.76 -36.90
N PRO A 997 34.36 5.44 -36.92
CA PRO A 997 35.19 4.49 -37.67
C PRO A 997 35.20 4.80 -39.18
N THR A 998 36.39 4.81 -39.78
CA THR A 998 36.61 4.90 -41.23
C THR A 998 36.33 3.55 -41.90
N TYR A 999 35.51 3.57 -42.96
CA TYR A 999 35.21 2.41 -43.80
C TYR A 999 36.15 2.36 -45.00
N PHE A 1000 36.61 1.16 -45.35
CA PHE A 1000 37.48 0.93 -46.51
C PHE A 1000 36.91 -0.17 -47.41
N LEU A 1001 36.97 0.05 -48.72
CA LEU A 1001 36.63 -0.94 -49.76
C LEU A 1001 37.92 -1.63 -50.20
N ASP A 1002 38.03 -2.96 -50.06
CA ASP A 1002 39.10 -3.76 -50.66
C ASP A 1002 38.50 -4.82 -51.59
N PRO A 1003 38.30 -4.48 -52.89
CA PRO A 1003 37.70 -5.39 -53.86
C PRO A 1003 38.56 -6.61 -54.22
N ALA A 1004 39.83 -6.66 -53.78
CA ALA A 1004 40.78 -7.70 -54.19
C ALA A 1004 41.35 -8.53 -53.02
N GLY A 1005 41.10 -8.14 -51.77
CA GLY A 1005 41.48 -8.90 -50.57
C GLY A 1005 42.99 -9.16 -50.43
N THR A 1006 43.84 -8.26 -50.92
CA THR A 1006 45.29 -8.49 -51.07
C THR A 1006 46.18 -7.57 -50.24
N THR A 1007 45.61 -6.71 -49.38
CA THR A 1007 46.40 -5.82 -48.51
C THR A 1007 46.06 -6.03 -47.04
N TYR A 1008 47.07 -6.05 -46.16
CA TYR A 1008 46.84 -6.07 -44.71
C TYR A 1008 46.16 -4.77 -44.29
N ALA A 1009 44.86 -4.89 -44.03
CA ALA A 1009 43.96 -3.83 -43.64
C ALA A 1009 44.25 -3.37 -42.19
N PRO A 1010 44.39 -2.07 -41.90
CA PRO A 1010 44.41 -1.56 -40.52
C PRO A 1010 43.11 -1.89 -39.77
N ASP A 1011 43.12 -1.89 -38.44
CA ASP A 1011 41.94 -2.23 -37.63
C ASP A 1011 40.69 -1.41 -38.02
N GLY A 1012 39.60 -2.09 -38.36
CA GLY A 1012 38.39 -1.44 -38.88
C GLY A 1012 37.41 -2.35 -39.61
N TYR A 1013 36.37 -1.73 -40.18
CA TYR A 1013 35.34 -2.40 -40.98
C TYR A 1013 35.69 -2.35 -42.47
N TYR A 1014 35.59 -3.50 -43.13
CA TYR A 1014 35.92 -3.67 -44.55
C TYR A 1014 34.78 -4.34 -45.29
N GLN A 1015 34.46 -3.82 -46.47
CA GLN A 1015 33.54 -4.47 -47.40
C GLN A 1015 34.35 -5.25 -48.44
N GLY A 1016 34.06 -6.54 -48.58
CA GLY A 1016 34.59 -7.39 -49.62
C GLY A 1016 33.50 -7.75 -50.62
N ASP A 1017 33.72 -7.40 -51.89
CA ASP A 1017 32.84 -7.77 -52.98
C ASP A 1017 33.15 -9.20 -53.40
N LEU A 1018 32.45 -10.17 -52.81
CA LEU A 1018 32.39 -11.53 -53.33
C LEU A 1018 31.07 -11.68 -54.09
N PRO A 1019 31.09 -12.00 -55.40
CA PRO A 1019 29.88 -12.10 -56.18
C PRO A 1019 29.06 -13.33 -55.74
N ASP A 1020 28.04 -13.10 -54.91
CA ASP A 1020 26.99 -14.05 -54.57
C ASP A 1020 25.64 -13.51 -55.08
N PRO A 1021 24.91 -14.23 -55.97
CA PRO A 1021 23.69 -13.72 -56.58
C PRO A 1021 22.51 -13.51 -55.62
N VAL A 1022 22.61 -13.98 -54.38
CA VAL A 1022 21.50 -13.97 -53.40
C VAL A 1022 21.73 -12.95 -52.29
N HIS A 1023 22.98 -12.65 -51.94
CA HIS A 1023 23.31 -11.89 -50.71
C HIS A 1023 24.21 -10.66 -50.92
N GLY A 1024 24.26 -10.08 -52.13
CA GLY A 1024 24.87 -8.75 -52.40
C GLY A 1024 26.38 -8.66 -52.15
N TYR A 1025 26.80 -8.39 -50.92
CA TYR A 1025 28.20 -8.24 -50.49
C TYR A 1025 28.43 -8.70 -49.04
N ARG A 1026 29.70 -8.88 -48.65
CA ARG A 1026 30.08 -9.34 -47.30
C ARG A 1026 30.92 -8.30 -46.56
N LEU A 1027 30.54 -8.01 -45.32
CA LEU A 1027 31.30 -7.13 -44.42
C LEU A 1027 32.16 -7.96 -43.46
N TYR A 1028 33.37 -7.48 -43.23
CA TYR A 1028 34.36 -8.04 -42.32
C TYR A 1028 34.75 -7.00 -41.29
N TYR A 1029 34.91 -7.43 -40.04
CA TYR A 1029 35.57 -6.63 -39.00
C TYR A 1029 36.89 -7.27 -38.63
N LEU A 1030 37.98 -6.53 -38.80
CA LEU A 1030 39.33 -6.99 -38.52
C LEU A 1030 39.94 -6.23 -37.34
N ARG A 1031 40.65 -6.96 -36.48
CA ARG A 1031 41.55 -6.41 -35.45
C ARG A 1031 42.84 -7.21 -35.47
N ASP A 1032 43.98 -6.51 -35.52
CA ASP A 1032 45.33 -7.06 -35.65
C ASP A 1032 45.48 -8.00 -36.85
N GLY A 1033 44.78 -7.69 -37.96
CA GLY A 1033 44.78 -8.48 -39.19
C GLY A 1033 43.98 -9.80 -39.13
N VAL A 1034 43.23 -10.05 -38.04
CA VAL A 1034 42.39 -11.23 -37.86
C VAL A 1034 40.92 -10.86 -37.99
N VAL A 1035 40.16 -11.65 -38.78
CA VAL A 1035 38.71 -11.50 -38.90
C VAL A 1035 38.05 -11.93 -37.59
N LEU A 1036 37.45 -10.98 -36.89
CA LEU A 1036 36.72 -11.25 -35.64
C LEU A 1036 35.29 -11.72 -35.92
N PHE A 1037 34.65 -11.16 -36.95
CA PHE A 1037 33.38 -11.65 -37.48
C PHE A 1037 33.14 -11.17 -38.91
N SER A 1038 32.21 -11.82 -39.60
CA SER A 1038 31.74 -11.43 -40.93
C SER A 1038 30.22 -11.53 -41.03
N VAL A 1039 29.56 -10.66 -41.78
CA VAL A 1039 28.11 -10.68 -42.02
C VAL A 1039 27.80 -10.48 -43.50
N TRP A 1040 26.75 -11.14 -44.00
CA TRP A 1040 26.22 -10.97 -45.35
C TRP A 1040 25.10 -9.92 -45.33
N CYS A 1041 25.06 -9.06 -46.34
CA CYS A 1041 24.06 -8.00 -46.46
C CYS A 1041 23.25 -8.19 -47.74
N ASP A 1042 21.98 -8.54 -47.61
CA ASP A 1042 21.07 -8.73 -48.74
C ASP A 1042 20.71 -7.36 -49.35
N GLU A 1043 20.79 -7.23 -50.68
CA GLU A 1043 20.09 -6.15 -51.37
C GLU A 1043 18.59 -6.43 -51.23
N LEU A 1044 17.85 -5.48 -50.64
CA LEU A 1044 16.40 -5.54 -50.52
C LEU A 1044 15.75 -5.77 -51.89
N ASP A 1045 15.10 -6.92 -52.07
CA ASP A 1045 14.20 -7.16 -53.19
C ASP A 1045 13.02 -6.16 -53.10
N PRO A 1046 12.82 -5.27 -54.09
CA PRO A 1046 11.77 -4.26 -54.04
C PRO A 1046 10.42 -4.86 -54.44
N ALA A 1047 9.87 -5.75 -53.63
CA ALA A 1047 8.44 -6.02 -53.53
C ALA A 1047 8.18 -6.99 -52.37
N HIS A 1048 7.61 -6.50 -51.26
CA HIS A 1048 6.43 -7.05 -50.56
C HIS A 1048 6.19 -6.27 -49.26
#